data_AF-A0A3B9CUA6-F1
#
_entry.id   AF-A0A3B9CUA6-F1
#
_cell.length_a   1.000
_cell.length_b   1.000
_cell.length_c   1.000
_cell.angle_alpha   90.00
_cell.angle_beta   90.00
_cell.angle_gamma   90.00
#
_symmetry.space_group_name_H-M   'P 1'
#
loop_
_entity.id
_entity.type
_entity.pdbx_description
1 polymer ?
#
loop_
_entity_poly.entity_id
_entity_poly.type
_entity_poly.pdbx_seq_one_letter_code
_entity_poly.pdbx_strand_id
1 'polypeptide(L)'
;MLPPTIRFLCLTVCSCVLLWSPSSVAGTRTWDGKYDTSQIDLTVAYFVPSDRTPLHDWRDRVDYFCKRIEQFHAREFQGQSTLTTHVHATPVVSTKTTAALRPGDANAIWRRTLSETDRVIGFQQQEHKGFPILLVLSDINWRPLDDFYRLQPKDGKLVFEGINNRGIHHPGAQSGGARAAYFSRQGFGWGLVSADGWRVPYRGSDCVIYHEGCGHTVGLPHPEPQNGSVMSLAQYRGWLSESWLDKEQKVRMAWEPGEAPDDLQMQLFTKFTAIQEPAVPRPGTPVRLKLTWPEACQVESVRVRFQTSVHGPWQDSIQEEPGELAPGSVPLGSFERETPVGYRVDAKLKTGETAEIWGYFQVRTDQSRPLIPHEPSRDLQRSAGVASVVIPVVYREVNLLAEPAECWSKGQWTVDRDLQAAGRMALVSPKSYGARLEIPYAPPEEYRVTVVAEPIDEPHALTLGLSSAGNRFMCLFGFWRDNKFRSAIENIDGQNVGNESTIEGSLFKRGRISQISVTVRKTGVQMMVDGNQIVNWQGRPEQLTLGDYWNTPDSSSIFVGAYHSRFRIYRVTVDELSKRKPGQSLTELVRAISYARNALRDALATGDTETAHSIIEKATPGLSSLTEAAMAAGLRGAKLKSVEDAVNDLTTLFTAVEDETHGGASATWNSVSARVNTAVLALFRSTKTGE
;
A
#
# COMPACT_ATOMS: atom_id res chain seq x y z
N MET A 1 -104.77 -6.46 -36.04
CA MET A 1 -104.14 -7.15 -34.89
C MET A 1 -102.82 -6.45 -34.57
N LEU A 2 -102.77 -5.78 -33.40
CA LEU A 2 -101.65 -5.47 -32.48
C LEU A 2 -100.30 -4.82 -32.97
N PRO A 3 -99.58 -4.07 -32.09
CA PRO A 3 -98.78 -2.87 -32.42
C PRO A 3 -97.28 -2.96 -31.94
N PRO A 4 -96.64 -1.98 -31.25
CA PRO A 4 -95.61 -1.00 -31.72
C PRO A 4 -94.22 -1.08 -30.98
N THR A 5 -93.40 0.00 -31.06
CA THR A 5 -92.18 0.39 -30.26
C THR A 5 -90.80 -0.07 -30.79
N ILE A 6 -89.69 0.70 -30.74
CA ILE A 6 -88.98 1.32 -29.59
C ILE A 6 -88.07 2.51 -30.03
N ARG A 7 -87.99 3.56 -29.19
CA ARG A 7 -86.99 4.67 -29.17
C ARG A 7 -85.77 4.28 -28.31
N PHE A 8 -84.55 4.69 -28.65
CA PHE A 8 -83.44 5.06 -27.72
C PHE A 8 -82.36 5.83 -28.53
N LEU A 9 -82.18 7.14 -28.36
CA LEU A 9 -81.27 7.84 -27.43
C LEU A 9 -79.77 7.53 -27.69
N CYS A 10 -79.11 8.33 -28.54
CA CYS A 10 -77.65 8.39 -28.62
C CYS A 10 -77.13 9.49 -27.69
N LEU A 11 -76.57 9.06 -26.55
CA LEU A 11 -75.84 9.89 -25.59
C LEU A 11 -74.45 10.27 -26.15
N THR A 12 -74.12 11.55 -26.02
CA THR A 12 -72.78 12.13 -26.19
C THR A 12 -71.83 11.55 -25.14
N VAL A 13 -70.82 10.79 -25.56
CA VAL A 13 -69.71 10.37 -24.69
C VAL A 13 -68.57 11.36 -24.84
N CYS A 14 -68.44 12.29 -23.89
CA CYS A 14 -67.23 13.05 -23.66
C CYS A 14 -66.17 12.11 -23.07
N SER A 15 -65.22 11.67 -23.91
CA SER A 15 -64.03 10.95 -23.46
C SER A 15 -63.06 11.91 -22.77
N CYS A 16 -63.18 12.04 -21.44
CA CYS A 16 -62.11 12.55 -20.59
C CYS A 16 -60.99 11.49 -20.53
N VAL A 17 -60.03 11.57 -21.45
CA VAL A 17 -58.75 10.87 -21.33
C VAL A 17 -57.94 11.58 -20.24
N LEU A 18 -58.09 11.14 -19.00
CA LEU A 18 -57.17 11.46 -17.93
C LEU A 18 -55.84 10.76 -18.25
N LEU A 19 -54.91 11.52 -18.83
CA LEU A 19 -53.51 11.15 -18.94
C LEU A 19 -52.93 11.05 -17.53
N TRP A 20 -53.09 9.89 -16.89
CA TRP A 20 -52.26 9.48 -15.77
C TRP A 20 -50.84 9.37 -16.31
N SER A 21 -50.09 10.46 -16.22
CA SER A 21 -48.64 10.37 -16.29
C SER A 21 -48.25 9.52 -15.10
N PRO A 22 -47.66 8.31 -15.30
CA PRO A 22 -47.12 7.59 -14.17
C PRO A 22 -46.15 8.56 -13.50
N SER A 23 -46.43 8.92 -12.25
CA SER A 23 -45.49 9.62 -11.40
C SER A 23 -44.24 8.76 -11.39
N SER A 24 -43.29 9.05 -12.27
CA SER A 24 -41.97 8.46 -12.23
C SER A 24 -41.50 8.72 -10.82
N VAL A 25 -41.33 7.67 -10.02
CA VAL A 25 -40.70 7.77 -8.71
C VAL A 25 -39.45 8.60 -8.95
N ALA A 26 -39.43 9.82 -8.40
CA ALA A 26 -38.42 10.81 -8.73
C ALA A 26 -37.09 10.29 -8.16
N GLY A 27 -36.30 9.64 -9.01
CA GLY A 27 -34.95 9.21 -8.65
C GLY A 27 -34.05 10.42 -8.44
N THR A 28 -33.07 10.28 -7.54
CA THR A 28 -32.03 11.29 -7.39
C THR A 28 -31.24 11.44 -8.69
N ARG A 29 -30.59 12.58 -8.88
CA ARG A 29 -29.85 12.89 -10.11
C ARG A 29 -28.48 13.48 -9.83
N THR A 30 -27.61 13.45 -10.85
CA THR A 30 -26.37 14.23 -10.86
C THR A 30 -26.66 15.71 -10.60
N TRP A 31 -25.65 16.47 -10.16
CA TRP A 31 -25.80 17.88 -9.79
C TRP A 31 -26.41 18.77 -10.89
N ASP A 32 -26.17 18.42 -12.15
CA ASP A 32 -26.71 19.10 -13.33
C ASP A 32 -28.07 18.55 -13.80
N GLY A 33 -28.65 17.61 -13.06
CA GLY A 33 -29.96 17.01 -13.31
C GLY A 33 -30.02 16.04 -14.49
N LYS A 34 -28.88 15.68 -15.09
CA LYS A 34 -28.84 14.94 -16.36
C LYS A 34 -28.99 13.44 -16.21
N TYR A 35 -28.26 12.83 -15.27
CA TYR A 35 -28.22 11.37 -15.13
C TYR A 35 -28.90 10.95 -13.84
N ASP A 36 -29.57 9.80 -13.88
CA ASP A 36 -30.13 9.17 -12.70
C ASP A 36 -29.00 8.70 -11.78
N THR A 37 -29.12 9.00 -10.49
CA THR A 37 -28.23 8.52 -9.44
C THR A 37 -28.98 7.73 -8.39
N SER A 38 -30.24 7.32 -8.64
CA SER A 38 -30.98 6.44 -7.73
C SER A 38 -30.19 5.15 -7.39
N GLN A 39 -29.34 4.72 -8.32
CA GLN A 39 -28.29 3.72 -8.13
C GLN A 39 -26.96 4.27 -8.64
N ILE A 40 -25.90 4.09 -7.86
CA ILE A 40 -24.52 4.44 -8.22
C ILE A 40 -23.67 3.18 -8.13
N ASP A 41 -23.00 2.85 -9.23
CA ASP A 41 -22.07 1.73 -9.31
C ASP A 41 -20.64 2.26 -9.25
N LEU A 42 -19.98 2.07 -8.11
CA LEU A 42 -18.64 2.56 -7.83
C LEU A 42 -17.61 1.44 -7.95
N THR A 43 -16.91 1.38 -9.08
CA THR A 43 -15.77 0.48 -9.27
C THR A 43 -14.53 1.04 -8.56
N VAL A 44 -13.94 0.28 -7.65
CA VAL A 44 -12.76 0.69 -6.87
C VAL A 44 -11.54 -0.14 -7.27
N ALA A 45 -10.45 0.51 -7.65
CA ALA A 45 -9.21 -0.14 -8.05
C ALA A 45 -8.01 0.36 -7.24
N TYR A 46 -7.19 -0.55 -6.72
CA TYR A 46 -5.90 -0.23 -6.09
C TYR A 46 -4.80 -0.18 -7.15
N PHE A 47 -4.22 0.98 -7.40
CA PHE A 47 -3.18 1.19 -8.41
C PHE A 47 -1.77 1.22 -7.80
N VAL A 48 -0.86 0.43 -8.35
CA VAL A 48 0.50 0.22 -7.82
C VAL A 48 1.54 0.44 -8.92
N PRO A 49 2.52 1.34 -8.75
CA PRO A 49 3.63 1.48 -9.70
C PRO A 49 4.45 0.20 -9.87
N SER A 50 5.10 0.04 -11.03
CA SER A 50 5.87 -1.16 -11.37
C SER A 50 7.08 -1.41 -10.45
N ASP A 51 7.56 -0.38 -9.72
CA ASP A 51 8.69 -0.44 -8.79
C ASP A 51 8.26 -0.57 -7.32
N ARG A 52 7.02 -1.01 -7.08
CA ARG A 52 6.43 -1.17 -5.75
C ARG A 52 5.77 -2.53 -5.56
N THR A 53 5.66 -2.91 -4.29
CA THR A 53 4.87 -4.06 -3.86
C THR A 53 3.56 -3.55 -3.28
N PRO A 54 2.40 -4.12 -3.65
CA PRO A 54 1.12 -3.81 -3.01
C PRO A 54 1.19 -3.96 -1.48
N LEU A 55 0.46 -3.13 -0.74
CA LEU A 55 0.29 -3.33 0.71
C LEU A 55 -0.29 -4.72 0.98
N HIS A 56 0.25 -5.46 1.95
CA HIS A 56 -0.23 -6.83 2.23
C HIS A 56 -1.71 -6.87 2.66
N ASP A 57 -2.17 -5.82 3.33
CA ASP A 57 -3.53 -5.67 3.84
C ASP A 57 -4.37 -4.68 3.00
N TRP A 58 -3.98 -4.43 1.74
CA TRP A 58 -4.67 -3.45 0.89
C TRP A 58 -6.17 -3.73 0.82
N ARG A 59 -6.56 -5.01 0.72
CA ARG A 59 -7.96 -5.40 0.57
C ARG A 59 -8.80 -5.01 1.77
N ASP A 60 -8.32 -5.29 2.99
CA ASP A 60 -8.95 -4.87 4.24
C ASP A 60 -9.15 -3.35 4.29
N ARG A 61 -8.14 -2.57 3.87
CA ARG A 61 -8.23 -1.10 3.83
C ARG A 61 -9.30 -0.63 2.85
N VAL A 62 -9.32 -1.20 1.64
CA VAL A 62 -10.27 -0.81 0.60
C VAL A 62 -11.70 -1.19 1.00
N ASP A 63 -11.91 -2.42 1.49
CA ASP A 63 -13.23 -2.88 1.94
C ASP A 63 -13.75 -2.05 3.12
N TYR A 64 -12.87 -1.67 4.05
CA TYR A 64 -13.19 -0.73 5.13
C TYR A 64 -13.76 0.58 4.56
N PHE A 65 -13.05 1.24 3.65
CA PHE A 65 -13.52 2.50 3.07
C PHE A 65 -14.81 2.34 2.28
N CYS A 66 -14.93 1.25 1.49
CA CYS A 66 -16.13 0.93 0.72
C CYS A 66 -17.36 0.82 1.62
N LYS A 67 -17.28 0.02 2.69
CA LYS A 67 -18.36 -0.12 3.66
C LYS A 67 -18.73 1.24 4.28
N ARG A 68 -17.75 2.08 4.62
CA ARG A 68 -18.02 3.38 5.24
C ARG A 68 -18.71 4.37 4.29
N ILE A 69 -18.31 4.42 3.03
CA ILE A 69 -18.95 5.32 2.06
C ILE A 69 -20.36 4.86 1.69
N GLU A 70 -20.61 3.55 1.62
CA GLU A 70 -21.95 3.00 1.41
C GLU A 70 -22.89 3.36 2.57
N GLN A 71 -22.44 3.14 3.81
CA GLN A 71 -23.21 3.48 5.03
C GLN A 71 -23.50 4.98 5.12
N PHE A 72 -22.50 5.82 4.84
CA PHE A 72 -22.71 7.27 4.78
C PHE A 72 -23.72 7.66 3.70
N HIS A 73 -23.57 7.11 2.48
CA HIS A 73 -24.46 7.44 1.38
C HIS A 73 -25.92 7.04 1.68
N ALA A 74 -26.13 5.83 2.20
CA ALA A 74 -27.44 5.34 2.61
C ALA A 74 -28.10 6.26 3.65
N ARG A 75 -27.31 6.70 4.65
CA ARG A 75 -27.77 7.66 5.67
C ARG A 75 -28.15 9.01 5.06
N GLU A 76 -27.30 9.57 4.18
CA GLU A 76 -27.51 10.91 3.64
C GLU A 76 -28.71 11.02 2.71
N PHE A 77 -29.01 9.96 1.94
CA PHE A 77 -30.08 9.93 0.95
C PHE A 77 -31.32 9.12 1.37
N GLN A 78 -31.31 8.52 2.57
CA GLN A 78 -32.46 7.83 3.15
C GLN A 78 -33.08 6.77 2.21
N GLY A 79 -32.22 6.05 1.49
CA GLY A 79 -32.61 4.99 0.55
C GLY A 79 -33.09 5.47 -0.83
N GLN A 80 -33.22 6.77 -1.10
CA GLN A 80 -33.56 7.29 -2.44
C GLN A 80 -32.40 7.21 -3.44
N SER A 81 -31.19 7.00 -2.93
CA SER A 81 -29.98 6.77 -3.70
C SER A 81 -29.19 5.66 -3.03
N THR A 82 -28.80 4.65 -3.81
CA THR A 82 -27.99 3.52 -3.33
C THR A 82 -26.61 3.58 -3.97
N LEU A 83 -25.57 3.61 -3.14
CA LEU A 83 -24.18 3.45 -3.57
C LEU A 83 -23.79 1.98 -3.39
N THR A 84 -23.33 1.34 -4.47
CA THR A 84 -22.79 -0.02 -4.44
C THR A 84 -21.33 0.00 -4.87
N THR A 85 -20.46 -0.60 -4.08
CA THR A 85 -19.03 -0.67 -4.39
C THR A 85 -18.63 -2.02 -5.02
N HIS A 86 -17.75 -1.94 -6.02
CA HIS A 86 -17.18 -3.08 -6.72
C HIS A 86 -15.66 -2.99 -6.71
N VAL A 87 -15.04 -3.66 -5.74
CA VAL A 87 -13.57 -3.64 -5.62
C VAL A 87 -12.95 -4.63 -6.60
N HIS A 88 -12.13 -4.14 -7.51
CA HIS A 88 -11.36 -4.95 -8.46
C HIS A 88 -10.53 -5.99 -7.70
N ALA A 89 -10.55 -7.25 -8.18
CA ALA A 89 -10.07 -8.40 -7.42
C ALA A 89 -8.56 -8.36 -7.11
N THR A 90 -7.77 -7.76 -8.00
CA THR A 90 -6.32 -7.67 -7.87
C THR A 90 -5.84 -6.21 -7.97
N PRO A 91 -4.69 -5.86 -7.37
CA PRO A 91 -4.08 -4.57 -7.60
C PRO A 91 -3.75 -4.37 -9.09
N VAL A 92 -4.05 -3.19 -9.62
CA VAL A 92 -3.66 -2.77 -10.97
C VAL A 92 -2.20 -2.32 -10.93
N VAL A 93 -1.31 -3.20 -11.37
CA VAL A 93 0.13 -2.90 -11.44
C VAL A 93 0.43 -2.14 -12.73
N SER A 94 0.89 -0.89 -12.58
CA SER A 94 1.28 -0.01 -13.68
C SER A 94 2.47 -0.58 -14.44
N THR A 95 2.54 -0.23 -15.72
CA THR A 95 3.74 -0.42 -16.54
C THR A 95 4.84 0.62 -16.26
N LYS A 96 4.51 1.66 -15.49
CA LYS A 96 5.39 2.80 -15.17
C LYS A 96 5.89 2.71 -13.73
N THR A 97 7.12 3.16 -13.53
CA THR A 97 7.71 3.34 -12.19
C THR A 97 7.12 4.56 -11.50
N THR A 98 7.33 4.66 -10.19
CA THR A 98 6.97 5.84 -9.38
C THR A 98 7.57 7.12 -9.97
N ALA A 99 8.84 7.07 -10.41
CA ALA A 99 9.52 8.23 -11.00
C ALA A 99 8.91 8.66 -12.35
N ALA A 100 8.41 7.72 -13.16
CA ALA A 100 7.77 8.02 -14.44
C ALA A 100 6.32 8.53 -14.30
N LEU A 101 5.67 8.27 -13.16
CA LEU A 101 4.29 8.70 -12.89
C LEU A 101 4.19 10.11 -12.30
N ARG A 102 5.24 10.61 -11.66
CA ARG A 102 5.26 11.92 -10.97
C ARG A 102 5.53 13.19 -11.81
N PRO A 103 6.16 13.18 -13.00
CA PRO A 103 6.53 14.44 -13.68
C PRO A 103 5.31 15.33 -14.00
N GLY A 104 5.37 16.62 -13.68
CA GLY A 104 4.27 17.57 -13.87
C GLY A 104 3.55 17.90 -12.56
N ASP A 105 2.24 18.11 -12.63
CA ASP A 105 1.39 18.47 -11.50
C ASP A 105 0.47 17.32 -11.05
N ALA A 106 -0.35 17.58 -10.03
CA ALA A 106 -1.34 16.61 -9.55
C ALA A 106 -2.31 16.16 -10.67
N ASN A 107 -2.65 17.03 -11.62
CA ASN A 107 -3.54 16.69 -12.74
C ASN A 107 -2.87 15.75 -13.75
N ALA A 108 -1.57 15.90 -13.97
CA ALA A 108 -0.80 15.05 -14.87
C ALA A 108 -0.73 13.60 -14.35
N ILE A 109 -0.40 13.41 -13.07
CA ILE A 109 -0.43 12.07 -12.48
C ILE A 109 -1.86 11.51 -12.40
N TRP A 110 -2.85 12.35 -12.07
CA TRP A 110 -4.27 11.95 -12.06
C TRP A 110 -4.70 11.36 -13.40
N ARG A 111 -4.46 12.07 -14.50
CA ARG A 111 -4.76 11.58 -15.87
C ARG A 111 -4.04 10.28 -16.19
N ARG A 112 -2.73 10.22 -15.95
CA ARG A 112 -1.92 9.03 -16.27
C ARG A 112 -2.42 7.79 -15.54
N THR A 113 -2.67 7.92 -14.24
CA THR A 113 -3.12 6.81 -13.39
C THR A 113 -4.50 6.34 -13.81
N LEU A 114 -5.49 7.23 -13.93
CA LEU A 114 -6.86 6.85 -14.28
C LEU A 114 -6.97 6.28 -15.69
N SER A 115 -6.31 6.89 -16.68
CA SER A 115 -6.33 6.37 -18.05
C SER A 115 -5.66 5.00 -18.17
N GLU A 116 -4.57 4.75 -17.42
CA GLU A 116 -3.96 3.42 -17.39
C GLU A 116 -4.86 2.40 -16.72
N THR A 117 -5.46 2.74 -15.57
CA THR A 117 -6.39 1.86 -14.86
C THR A 117 -7.61 1.52 -15.70
N ASP A 118 -8.30 2.51 -16.26
CA ASP A 118 -9.47 2.31 -17.14
C ASP A 118 -9.12 1.41 -18.31
N ARG A 119 -7.97 1.61 -18.96
CA ARG A 119 -7.51 0.73 -20.05
C ARG A 119 -7.28 -0.72 -19.60
N VAL A 120 -6.79 -0.94 -18.38
CA VAL A 120 -6.50 -2.29 -17.85
C VAL A 120 -7.79 -3.02 -17.46
N ILE A 121 -8.71 -2.34 -16.78
CA ILE A 121 -9.94 -2.97 -16.26
C ILE A 121 -11.11 -2.90 -17.26
N GLY A 122 -11.00 -2.03 -18.26
CA GLY A 122 -12.00 -1.78 -19.28
C GLY A 122 -13.25 -1.08 -18.77
N PHE A 123 -13.13 -0.17 -17.79
CA PHE A 123 -14.28 0.37 -17.04
C PHE A 123 -15.29 1.08 -17.95
N GLN A 124 -14.83 1.92 -18.88
CA GLN A 124 -15.72 2.59 -19.82
C GLN A 124 -16.41 1.66 -20.83
N GLN A 125 -15.93 0.42 -20.98
CA GLN A 125 -16.55 -0.57 -21.88
C GLN A 125 -17.50 -1.53 -21.16
N GLN A 126 -17.58 -1.46 -19.83
CA GLN A 126 -18.49 -2.30 -19.05
C GLN A 126 -19.92 -1.75 -19.09
N GLU A 127 -20.89 -2.66 -19.02
CA GLU A 127 -22.27 -2.30 -18.74
C GLU A 127 -22.43 -2.07 -17.23
N HIS A 128 -23.12 -0.99 -16.87
CA HIS A 128 -23.38 -0.59 -15.49
C HIS A 128 -24.87 -0.52 -15.24
N LYS A 129 -25.32 -0.90 -14.05
CA LYS A 129 -26.74 -0.90 -13.66
C LYS A 129 -27.16 0.44 -13.08
N GLY A 130 -26.23 1.16 -12.47
CA GLY A 130 -26.37 2.52 -11.96
C GLY A 130 -25.42 3.52 -12.62
N PHE A 131 -25.38 4.74 -12.09
CA PHE A 131 -24.45 5.77 -12.54
C PHE A 131 -23.00 5.31 -12.30
N PRO A 132 -22.17 5.19 -13.36
CA PRO A 132 -20.87 4.56 -13.26
C PRO A 132 -19.81 5.52 -12.73
N ILE A 133 -19.07 5.08 -11.72
CA ILE A 133 -17.91 5.79 -11.18
C ILE A 133 -16.71 4.85 -11.09
N LEU A 134 -15.54 5.33 -11.54
CA LEU A 134 -14.25 4.70 -11.28
C LEU A 134 -13.50 5.48 -10.21
N LEU A 135 -13.25 4.85 -9.06
CA LEU A 135 -12.38 5.35 -8.01
C LEU A 135 -11.07 4.57 -7.99
N VAL A 136 -9.96 5.29 -8.17
CA VAL A 136 -8.61 4.73 -8.07
C VAL A 136 -7.94 5.15 -6.78
N LEU A 137 -7.57 4.16 -5.97
CA LEU A 137 -6.76 4.34 -4.78
C LEU A 137 -5.29 4.15 -5.18
N SER A 138 -4.52 5.23 -5.24
CA SER A 138 -3.13 5.21 -5.73
C SER A 138 -2.16 4.90 -4.61
N ASP A 139 -1.23 3.96 -4.81
CA ASP A 139 -0.14 3.68 -3.86
C ASP A 139 0.86 4.84 -3.70
N ILE A 140 0.78 5.85 -4.58
CA ILE A 140 1.68 7.00 -4.58
C ILE A 140 0.96 8.34 -4.51
N ASN A 141 1.70 9.29 -3.94
CA ASN A 141 1.45 10.72 -3.96
C ASN A 141 2.11 11.36 -5.19
N TRP A 142 1.60 12.53 -5.63
CA TRP A 142 2.17 13.25 -6.77
C TRP A 142 3.56 13.82 -6.47
N ARG A 143 3.82 14.13 -5.19
CA ARG A 143 5.16 14.40 -4.66
C ARG A 143 5.58 13.31 -3.67
N PRO A 144 6.88 13.16 -3.42
CA PRO A 144 7.38 12.27 -2.38
C PRO A 144 6.83 12.63 -1.00
N LEU A 145 6.18 11.67 -0.34
CA LEU A 145 5.65 11.80 1.01
C LEU A 145 5.67 10.41 1.64
N ASP A 146 6.22 10.31 2.84
CA ASP A 146 6.03 9.17 3.72
C ASP A 146 4.73 9.35 4.48
N ASP A 147 3.69 8.63 4.09
CA ASP A 147 2.38 8.75 4.72
C ASP A 147 2.48 8.34 6.20
N PHE A 148 3.14 7.23 6.50
CA PHE A 148 3.13 6.68 7.86
C PHE A 148 3.90 7.54 8.87
N TYR A 149 4.94 8.27 8.46
CA TYR A 149 5.66 9.22 9.32
C TYR A 149 5.23 10.69 9.12
N ARG A 150 4.47 10.98 8.05
CA ARG A 150 4.07 12.34 7.63
C ARG A 150 5.27 13.22 7.29
N LEU A 151 6.22 12.70 6.51
CA LEU A 151 7.45 13.42 6.15
C LEU A 151 7.56 13.65 4.66
N GLN A 152 8.05 14.83 4.28
CA GLN A 152 8.48 15.12 2.92
C GLN A 152 9.95 15.60 2.90
N PRO A 153 10.65 15.39 1.78
CA PRO A 153 11.95 16.01 1.56
C PRO A 153 11.77 17.49 1.19
N LYS A 154 12.45 18.37 1.93
CA LYS A 154 12.52 19.81 1.65
C LYS A 154 13.92 20.34 2.00
N ASP A 155 14.60 20.92 1.03
CA ASP A 155 15.94 21.53 1.20
C ASP A 155 16.97 20.57 1.84
N GLY A 156 16.98 19.31 1.38
CA GLY A 156 17.86 18.26 1.90
C GLY A 156 17.51 17.74 3.30
N LYS A 157 16.40 18.20 3.88
CA LYS A 157 15.91 17.78 5.20
C LYS A 157 14.57 17.07 5.08
N LEU A 158 14.26 16.24 6.07
CA LEU A 158 12.92 15.68 6.23
C LEU A 158 12.11 16.60 7.14
N VAL A 159 11.00 17.11 6.62
CA VAL A 159 10.10 17.99 7.36
C VAL A 159 8.72 17.37 7.45
N PHE A 160 8.02 17.66 8.56
CA PHE A 160 6.63 17.23 8.71
C PHE A 160 5.76 17.87 7.63
N GLU A 161 4.84 17.08 7.07
CA GLU A 161 3.81 17.57 6.16
C GLU A 161 2.44 16.98 6.49
N GLY A 162 1.44 17.85 6.52
CA GLY A 162 0.06 17.51 6.85
C GLY A 162 -0.46 18.34 8.01
N ILE A 163 -1.60 17.93 8.55
CA ILE A 163 -2.24 18.61 9.68
C ILE A 163 -2.12 17.72 10.91
N ASN A 164 -1.63 18.32 11.99
CA ASN A 164 -1.58 17.73 13.33
C ASN A 164 -2.28 18.69 14.29
N ASN A 165 -3.48 18.32 14.74
CA ASN A 165 -4.22 19.08 15.74
C ASN A 165 -4.23 18.31 17.05
N ARG A 166 -3.35 18.69 17.98
CA ARG A 166 -3.24 18.10 19.33
C ARG A 166 -3.04 16.57 19.31
N GLY A 167 -2.25 16.06 18.37
CA GLY A 167 -1.97 14.63 18.23
C GLY A 167 -2.87 13.89 17.24
N ILE A 168 -3.91 14.55 16.73
CA ILE A 168 -4.77 13.99 15.70
C ILE A 168 -4.20 14.38 14.34
N HIS A 169 -3.85 13.37 13.57
CA HIS A 169 -3.38 13.52 12.20
C HIS A 169 -4.55 13.40 11.23
N HIS A 170 -4.53 14.23 10.20
CA HIS A 170 -5.52 14.25 9.12
C HIS A 170 -4.85 14.07 7.75
N PRO A 171 -5.57 13.53 6.76
CA PRO A 171 -5.12 13.55 5.36
C PRO A 171 -5.12 14.99 4.83
N GLY A 172 -4.59 15.21 3.63
CA GLY A 172 -4.55 16.52 2.97
C GLY A 172 -3.17 17.18 3.00
N ALA A 173 -2.10 16.40 2.85
CA ALA A 173 -0.78 16.95 2.56
C ALA A 173 -0.79 17.68 1.21
N GLN A 174 0.02 18.72 1.04
CA GLN A 174 0.18 19.40 -0.27
C GLN A 174 0.79 18.46 -1.30
N SER A 175 1.64 17.54 -0.86
CA SER A 175 2.21 16.44 -1.62
C SER A 175 1.20 15.37 -1.99
N GLY A 176 0.05 15.33 -1.32
CA GLY A 176 -1.12 14.56 -1.72
C GLY A 176 -1.74 15.11 -3.00
N GLY A 177 -2.47 14.27 -3.74
CA GLY A 177 -2.91 14.58 -5.11
C GLY A 177 -4.29 14.03 -5.43
N ALA A 178 -5.15 13.87 -4.41
CA ALA A 178 -6.51 13.40 -4.60
C ALA A 178 -7.31 14.42 -5.44
N ARG A 179 -8.06 13.91 -6.42
CA ARG A 179 -8.77 14.69 -7.44
C ARG A 179 -9.90 13.87 -8.06
N ALA A 180 -10.92 14.56 -8.53
CA ALA A 180 -12.05 13.96 -9.23
C ALA A 180 -12.53 14.79 -10.41
N ALA A 181 -13.22 14.13 -11.34
CA ALA A 181 -13.89 14.76 -12.46
C ALA A 181 -15.22 14.05 -12.76
N TYR A 182 -16.23 14.85 -13.04
CA TYR A 182 -17.51 14.41 -13.57
C TYR A 182 -17.58 14.71 -15.08
N PHE A 183 -17.72 13.67 -15.89
CA PHE A 183 -17.77 13.77 -17.35
C PHE A 183 -19.22 13.92 -17.83
N SER A 184 -19.76 15.14 -17.67
CA SER A 184 -21.19 15.44 -17.85
C SER A 184 -21.77 15.25 -19.26
N ARG A 185 -20.94 14.98 -20.28
CA ARG A 185 -21.41 14.60 -21.62
C ARG A 185 -21.51 13.09 -21.78
N GLN A 186 -20.67 12.35 -21.07
CA GLN A 186 -20.55 10.89 -21.15
C GLN A 186 -21.33 10.18 -20.04
N GLY A 187 -21.62 10.86 -18.92
CA GLY A 187 -22.42 10.29 -17.84
C GLY A 187 -21.66 9.33 -16.94
N PHE A 188 -20.41 9.66 -16.61
CA PHE A 188 -19.62 8.90 -15.64
C PHE A 188 -18.73 9.83 -14.81
N GLY A 189 -18.22 9.31 -13.69
CA GLY A 189 -17.28 10.00 -12.82
C GLY A 189 -15.95 9.26 -12.70
N TRP A 190 -14.84 10.00 -12.59
CA TRP A 190 -13.54 9.47 -12.20
C TRP A 190 -13.02 10.15 -10.94
N GLY A 191 -12.65 9.35 -9.94
CA GLY A 191 -11.99 9.80 -8.72
C GLY A 191 -10.62 9.15 -8.58
N LEU A 192 -9.65 9.90 -8.05
CA LEU A 192 -8.38 9.37 -7.57
C LEU A 192 -8.17 9.85 -6.15
N VAL A 193 -7.84 8.93 -5.26
CA VAL A 193 -7.35 9.25 -3.92
C VAL A 193 -5.89 8.81 -3.84
N SER A 194 -5.01 9.78 -3.63
CA SER A 194 -3.56 9.52 -3.50
C SER A 194 -3.24 8.78 -2.21
N ALA A 195 -2.04 8.23 -2.12
CA ALA A 195 -1.54 7.50 -0.96
C ALA A 195 -1.84 8.16 0.40
N ASP A 196 -1.63 9.48 0.50
CA ASP A 196 -1.95 10.32 1.68
C ASP A 196 -3.41 10.20 2.16
N GLY A 197 -4.34 9.99 1.24
CA GLY A 197 -5.78 9.98 1.53
C GLY A 197 -6.35 8.62 1.91
N TRP A 198 -5.57 7.52 1.81
CA TRP A 198 -6.13 6.18 2.05
C TRP A 198 -5.14 5.14 2.61
N ARG A 199 -3.84 5.18 2.26
CA ARG A 199 -2.89 4.13 2.67
C ARG A 199 -2.81 4.03 4.18
N VAL A 200 -2.89 5.16 4.87
CA VAL A 200 -3.00 5.22 6.33
C VAL A 200 -4.39 5.78 6.65
N PRO A 201 -5.30 4.98 7.22
CA PRO A 201 -6.65 5.45 7.54
C PRO A 201 -6.67 6.40 8.74
N TYR A 202 -6.21 7.64 8.49
CA TYR A 202 -6.36 8.74 9.44
C TYR A 202 -7.84 9.06 9.63
N ARG A 203 -8.16 9.69 10.76
CA ARG A 203 -9.46 10.31 10.98
C ARG A 203 -9.71 11.36 9.88
N GLY A 204 -10.72 11.11 9.03
CA GLY A 204 -11.07 11.93 7.87
C GLY A 204 -10.61 11.39 6.52
N SER A 205 -9.90 10.26 6.46
CA SER A 205 -9.54 9.61 5.19
C SER A 205 -10.77 9.13 4.44
N ASP A 206 -11.75 8.57 5.15
CA ASP A 206 -13.05 8.18 4.61
C ASP A 206 -13.84 9.39 4.04
N CYS A 207 -13.65 10.59 4.60
CA CYS A 207 -14.17 11.83 4.00
C CYS A 207 -13.54 12.11 2.64
N VAL A 208 -12.21 11.99 2.48
CA VAL A 208 -11.52 12.18 1.19
C VAL A 208 -12.03 11.17 0.15
N ILE A 209 -12.18 9.91 0.58
CA ILE A 209 -12.69 8.83 -0.28
C ILE A 209 -14.09 9.17 -0.80
N TYR A 210 -15.01 9.59 0.07
CA TYR A 210 -16.34 9.98 -0.37
C TYR A 210 -16.33 11.25 -1.24
N HIS A 211 -15.59 12.27 -0.82
CA HIS A 211 -15.51 13.57 -1.47
C HIS A 211 -15.06 13.45 -2.93
N GLU A 212 -13.96 12.75 -3.16
CA GLU A 212 -13.36 12.56 -4.48
C GLU A 212 -13.97 11.36 -5.22
N GLY A 213 -14.34 10.29 -4.52
CA GLY A 213 -14.81 9.05 -5.12
C GLY A 213 -16.31 8.96 -5.36
N CYS A 214 -17.12 9.83 -4.76
CA CYS A 214 -18.57 9.89 -4.98
C CYS A 214 -19.04 11.32 -5.21
N GLY A 215 -18.67 12.27 -4.34
CA GLY A 215 -19.18 13.64 -4.35
C GLY A 215 -18.90 14.38 -5.65
N HIS A 216 -17.64 14.71 -5.91
CA HIS A 216 -17.25 15.42 -7.13
C HIS A 216 -17.55 14.63 -8.41
N THR A 217 -17.54 13.30 -8.36
CA THR A 217 -17.82 12.41 -9.50
C THR A 217 -19.28 12.42 -9.95
N VAL A 218 -20.23 12.82 -9.09
CA VAL A 218 -21.63 13.11 -9.47
C VAL A 218 -21.89 14.61 -9.73
N GLY A 219 -20.82 15.41 -9.75
CA GLY A 219 -20.84 16.83 -10.07
C GLY A 219 -21.10 17.76 -8.89
N LEU A 220 -21.09 17.27 -7.63
CA LEU A 220 -21.27 18.14 -6.47
C LEU A 220 -20.11 19.13 -6.34
N PRO A 221 -20.39 20.45 -6.25
CA PRO A 221 -19.36 21.44 -5.95
C PRO A 221 -19.04 21.48 -4.46
N HIS A 222 -17.99 22.22 -4.08
CA HIS A 222 -17.85 22.67 -2.70
C HIS A 222 -18.98 23.65 -2.35
N PRO A 223 -19.52 23.63 -1.12
CA PRO A 223 -20.49 24.62 -0.69
C PRO A 223 -19.84 26.00 -0.55
N GLU A 224 -20.60 27.03 -0.84
CA GLU A 224 -20.21 28.44 -0.65
C GLU A 224 -21.20 29.11 0.32
N PRO A 225 -20.75 29.58 1.50
CA PRO A 225 -19.38 29.51 2.02
C PRO A 225 -18.97 28.08 2.43
N GLN A 226 -17.65 27.85 2.51
CA GLN A 226 -17.11 26.60 3.05
C GLN A 226 -17.65 26.31 4.46
N ASN A 227 -17.97 25.04 4.71
CA ASN A 227 -18.50 24.57 6.00
C ASN A 227 -17.85 23.24 6.43
N GLY A 228 -18.48 22.50 7.35
CA GLY A 228 -18.00 21.22 7.85
C GLY A 228 -18.49 19.97 7.13
N SER A 229 -19.24 20.13 6.03
CA SER A 229 -19.79 19.02 5.26
C SER A 229 -18.69 18.21 4.57
N VAL A 230 -19.04 17.01 4.11
CA VAL A 230 -18.11 16.11 3.42
C VAL A 230 -17.58 16.74 2.15
N MET A 231 -18.35 17.63 1.51
CA MET A 231 -17.94 18.40 0.33
C MET A 231 -17.09 19.64 0.67
N SER A 232 -16.63 19.78 1.91
CA SER A 232 -15.83 20.91 2.39
C SER A 232 -14.74 20.46 3.38
N LEU A 233 -14.78 20.86 4.66
CA LEU A 233 -13.68 20.71 5.61
C LEU A 233 -13.77 19.44 6.48
N ALA A 234 -14.68 18.50 6.17
CA ALA A 234 -14.92 17.31 7.00
C ALA A 234 -13.69 16.47 7.30
N GLN A 235 -12.78 16.32 6.32
CA GLN A 235 -11.55 15.54 6.46
C GLN A 235 -10.64 16.04 7.61
N TYR A 236 -10.82 17.29 8.05
CA TYR A 236 -10.07 17.91 9.15
C TYR A 236 -10.83 17.93 10.47
N ARG A 237 -12.06 17.42 10.51
CA ARG A 237 -12.95 17.46 11.68
C ARG A 237 -13.13 16.10 12.32
N GLY A 238 -13.30 15.07 11.51
CA GLY A 238 -13.66 13.75 12.01
C GLY A 238 -13.70 12.66 10.95
N TRP A 239 -14.20 11.49 11.36
CA TRP A 239 -14.58 10.43 10.42
C TRP A 239 -15.79 10.85 9.60
N LEU A 240 -16.03 10.13 8.50
CA LEU A 240 -17.16 10.38 7.60
C LEU A 240 -18.51 10.29 8.33
N SER A 241 -18.61 9.42 9.34
CA SER A 241 -19.81 9.31 10.19
C SER A 241 -20.13 10.57 11.00
N GLU A 242 -19.14 11.43 11.23
CA GLU A 242 -19.29 12.70 11.93
C GLU A 242 -19.60 13.88 10.97
N SER A 243 -19.65 13.62 9.66
CA SER A 243 -19.92 14.62 8.63
C SER A 243 -21.36 14.52 8.09
N TRP A 244 -21.70 15.30 7.07
CA TRP A 244 -23.00 15.34 6.40
C TRP A 244 -22.86 15.85 4.95
N LEU A 245 -23.91 15.68 4.13
CA LEU A 245 -24.11 16.42 2.88
C LEU A 245 -25.10 17.56 3.08
N ASP A 246 -24.83 18.73 2.50
CA ASP A 246 -25.69 19.89 2.70
C ASP A 246 -27.09 19.67 2.12
N LYS A 247 -28.12 20.08 2.86
CA LYS A 247 -29.52 19.89 2.49
C LYS A 247 -29.81 20.46 1.10
N GLU A 248 -29.34 21.68 0.83
CA GLU A 248 -29.51 22.34 -0.47
C GLU A 248 -28.86 21.56 -1.60
N GLN A 249 -27.71 20.93 -1.33
CA GLN A 249 -27.04 20.13 -2.33
C GLN A 249 -27.84 18.88 -2.68
N LYS A 250 -28.35 18.19 -1.66
CA LYS A 250 -29.19 17.00 -1.83
C LYS A 250 -30.50 17.32 -2.55
N VAL A 251 -31.21 18.38 -2.14
CA VAL A 251 -32.46 18.80 -2.79
C VAL A 251 -32.24 19.12 -4.27
N ARG A 252 -31.10 19.72 -4.64
CA ARG A 252 -30.75 19.96 -6.05
C ARG A 252 -30.52 18.67 -6.84
N MET A 253 -30.06 17.62 -6.19
CA MET A 253 -29.97 16.27 -6.74
C MET A 253 -31.33 15.53 -6.73
N ALA A 254 -32.46 16.25 -6.61
CA ALA A 254 -33.80 15.69 -6.54
C ALA A 254 -34.05 14.73 -5.36
N TRP A 255 -33.26 14.84 -4.28
CA TRP A 255 -33.59 14.16 -3.02
C TRP A 255 -34.73 14.88 -2.30
N GLU A 256 -35.73 14.10 -1.88
CA GLU A 256 -36.87 14.58 -1.12
C GLU A 256 -36.67 14.28 0.38
N PRO A 257 -36.68 15.27 1.28
CA PRO A 257 -36.49 15.00 2.70
C PRO A 257 -37.56 14.03 3.25
N GLY A 258 -37.12 12.89 3.79
CA GLY A 258 -37.97 11.92 4.49
C GLY A 258 -37.57 11.74 5.95
N GLU A 259 -38.27 10.84 6.64
CA GLU A 259 -37.81 10.33 7.93
C GLU A 259 -36.65 9.35 7.71
N ALA A 260 -35.53 9.56 8.40
CA ALA A 260 -34.43 8.61 8.36
C ALA A 260 -34.85 7.32 9.09
N PRO A 261 -34.55 6.13 8.55
CA PRO A 261 -34.76 4.89 9.28
C PRO A 261 -34.03 4.93 10.62
N ASP A 262 -34.75 4.65 11.72
CA ASP A 262 -34.13 4.47 13.03
C ASP A 262 -33.62 3.03 13.16
N ASP A 263 -32.57 2.71 12.40
CA ASP A 263 -31.93 1.40 12.43
C ASP A 263 -30.65 1.42 13.30
N LEU A 264 -30.47 0.36 14.09
CA LEU A 264 -29.36 0.26 15.03
C LEU A 264 -28.00 0.26 14.32
N GLN A 265 -27.92 -0.27 13.09
CA GLN A 265 -26.68 -0.32 12.31
C GLN A 265 -26.21 1.08 11.87
N MET A 266 -27.14 1.98 11.54
CA MET A 266 -26.89 3.39 11.20
C MET A 266 -26.61 4.23 12.44
N GLN A 267 -27.30 3.95 13.55
CA GLN A 267 -26.92 4.54 14.84
C GLN A 267 -25.50 4.17 15.22
N LEU A 268 -25.14 2.88 15.05
CA LEU A 268 -23.80 2.38 15.33
C LEU A 268 -22.76 3.02 14.42
N PHE A 269 -23.01 3.10 13.10
CA PHE A 269 -22.14 3.84 12.17
C PHE A 269 -21.92 5.29 12.61
N THR A 270 -22.97 5.97 13.05
CA THR A 270 -22.95 7.41 13.38
C THR A 270 -22.30 7.70 14.74
N LYS A 271 -22.58 6.89 15.77
CA LYS A 271 -22.18 7.16 17.16
C LYS A 271 -20.92 6.41 17.59
N PHE A 272 -20.55 5.33 16.91
CA PHE A 272 -19.36 4.55 17.27
C PHE A 272 -18.07 5.33 16.96
N THR A 273 -17.25 5.56 17.98
CA THR A 273 -15.93 6.18 17.84
C THR A 273 -14.90 5.45 18.69
N ALA A 274 -13.64 5.52 18.29
CA ALA A 274 -12.51 5.03 19.08
C ALA A 274 -11.39 6.07 19.03
N ILE A 275 -11.05 6.69 20.16
CA ILE A 275 -10.04 7.75 20.24
C ILE A 275 -8.97 7.34 21.25
N GLN A 276 -7.69 7.50 20.91
CA GLN A 276 -6.60 7.15 21.81
C GLN A 276 -6.49 8.11 23.01
N GLU A 277 -6.17 7.56 24.17
CA GLU A 277 -5.84 8.27 25.40
C GLU A 277 -4.51 7.73 25.96
N PRO A 278 -3.52 8.60 26.25
CA PRO A 278 -3.54 10.05 26.02
C PRO A 278 -3.53 10.41 24.53
N ALA A 279 -4.01 11.60 24.17
CA ALA A 279 -4.09 12.05 22.77
C ALA A 279 -2.72 12.04 22.05
N VAL A 280 -1.65 12.34 22.80
CA VAL A 280 -0.26 12.20 22.35
C VAL A 280 0.51 11.34 23.36
N PRO A 281 0.61 10.03 23.12
CA PRO A 281 1.37 9.13 23.97
C PRO A 281 2.87 9.43 23.97
N ARG A 282 3.51 9.25 25.13
CA ARG A 282 4.97 9.23 25.26
C ARG A 282 5.48 7.79 25.28
N PRO A 283 6.76 7.56 24.93
CA PRO A 283 7.38 6.26 25.11
C PRO A 283 7.15 5.67 26.51
N GLY A 284 6.82 4.39 26.59
CA GLY A 284 6.53 3.63 27.81
C GLY A 284 5.18 3.92 28.46
N THR A 285 4.44 4.94 28.00
CA THR A 285 3.12 5.28 28.56
C THR A 285 2.06 4.31 28.03
N PRO A 286 1.19 3.75 28.90
CA PRO A 286 0.04 2.97 28.46
C PRO A 286 -0.91 3.80 27.59
N VAL A 287 -1.36 3.20 26.49
CA VAL A 287 -2.35 3.76 25.57
C VAL A 287 -3.64 2.93 25.68
N ARG A 288 -4.76 3.63 25.80
CA ARG A 288 -6.11 3.05 25.73
C ARG A 288 -6.87 3.70 24.58
N LEU A 289 -7.86 3.01 24.05
CA LEU A 289 -8.85 3.60 23.16
C LEU A 289 -10.13 3.85 23.96
N LYS A 290 -10.56 5.09 24.05
CA LYS A 290 -11.87 5.47 24.55
C LYS A 290 -12.90 5.20 23.47
N LEU A 291 -13.89 4.37 23.80
CA LEU A 291 -14.95 3.95 22.88
C LEU A 291 -16.25 4.69 23.22
N THR A 292 -16.94 5.16 22.19
CA THR A 292 -18.30 5.71 22.32
C THR A 292 -19.26 4.79 21.58
N TRP A 293 -20.47 4.60 22.10
CA TRP A 293 -21.48 3.69 21.56
C TRP A 293 -22.85 4.38 21.48
N PRO A 294 -23.79 3.88 20.65
CA PRO A 294 -25.20 4.19 20.83
C PRO A 294 -25.70 3.77 22.22
N GLU A 295 -26.77 4.40 22.69
CA GLU A 295 -27.35 4.10 24.01
C GLU A 295 -27.78 2.63 24.12
N ALA A 296 -27.61 2.03 25.30
CA ALA A 296 -28.05 0.68 25.65
C ALA A 296 -27.55 -0.47 24.74
N CYS A 297 -26.48 -0.30 23.98
CA CYS A 297 -25.90 -1.38 23.17
C CYS A 297 -25.26 -2.47 24.03
N GLN A 298 -25.60 -3.73 23.72
CA GLN A 298 -24.91 -4.90 24.27
C GLN A 298 -23.87 -5.41 23.27
N VAL A 299 -22.61 -5.34 23.65
CA VAL A 299 -21.49 -5.75 22.81
C VAL A 299 -21.22 -7.24 23.01
N GLU A 300 -21.18 -7.99 21.91
CA GLU A 300 -20.79 -9.40 21.89
C GLU A 300 -19.26 -9.54 21.88
N SER A 301 -18.59 -8.73 21.05
CA SER A 301 -17.12 -8.74 20.98
C SER A 301 -16.56 -7.39 20.57
N VAL A 302 -15.36 -7.10 21.08
CA VAL A 302 -14.50 -6.01 20.61
C VAL A 302 -13.13 -6.60 20.34
N ARG A 303 -12.61 -6.38 19.13
CA ARG A 303 -11.26 -6.74 18.74
C ARG A 303 -10.50 -5.48 18.38
N VAL A 304 -9.38 -5.24 19.06
CA VAL A 304 -8.51 -4.11 18.76
C VAL A 304 -7.18 -4.63 18.23
N ARG A 305 -6.73 -4.02 17.14
CA ARG A 305 -5.45 -4.30 16.52
C ARG A 305 -4.67 -3.02 16.31
N PHE A 306 -3.34 -3.14 16.27
CA PHE A 306 -2.45 -2.03 15.93
C PHE A 306 -1.31 -2.47 15.02
N GLN A 307 -0.71 -1.52 14.32
CA GLN A 307 0.49 -1.71 13.53
C GLN A 307 1.45 -0.53 13.73
N THR A 308 2.75 -0.78 13.70
CA THR A 308 3.80 0.25 13.84
C THR A 308 4.58 0.48 12.54
N SER A 309 4.09 -0.07 11.42
CA SER A 309 4.58 0.16 10.07
C SER A 309 3.43 -0.03 9.08
N VAL A 310 3.41 0.74 7.99
CA VAL A 310 2.40 0.58 6.92
C VAL A 310 2.51 -0.77 6.20
N HIS A 311 3.69 -1.38 6.19
CA HIS A 311 3.93 -2.73 5.64
C HIS A 311 4.04 -3.81 6.74
N GLY A 312 3.90 -3.42 8.00
CA GLY A 312 3.97 -4.34 9.13
C GLY A 312 2.66 -5.12 9.32
N PRO A 313 2.69 -6.24 10.06
CA PRO A 313 1.49 -6.97 10.41
C PRO A 313 0.65 -6.18 11.42
N TRP A 314 -0.66 -6.44 11.40
CA TRP A 314 -1.55 -6.11 12.50
C TRP A 314 -1.26 -7.02 13.70
N GLN A 315 -1.11 -6.41 14.86
CA GLN A 315 -0.93 -7.06 16.16
C GLN A 315 -2.23 -6.91 16.95
N ASP A 316 -2.77 -8.00 17.49
CA ASP A 316 -3.89 -7.94 18.43
C ASP A 316 -3.41 -7.28 19.74
N SER A 317 -4.20 -6.34 20.27
CA SER A 317 -3.96 -5.86 21.64
C SER A 317 -4.52 -6.87 22.65
N ILE A 318 -3.94 -6.89 23.84
CA ILE A 318 -4.40 -7.76 24.93
C ILE A 318 -5.82 -7.33 25.30
N GLN A 319 -6.81 -8.17 25.01
CA GLN A 319 -8.21 -7.92 25.38
C GLN A 319 -8.53 -8.64 26.69
N GLU A 320 -9.33 -7.98 27.53
CA GLU A 320 -10.10 -8.65 28.57
C GLU A 320 -11.41 -9.18 27.94
N GLU A 321 -11.96 -10.27 28.45
CA GLU A 321 -13.25 -10.79 27.99
C GLU A 321 -14.31 -9.68 28.08
N PRO A 322 -15.11 -9.45 27.01
CA PRO A 322 -16.12 -8.41 27.02
C PRO A 322 -17.17 -8.68 28.11
N GLY A 323 -17.50 -7.66 28.89
CA GLY A 323 -18.56 -7.73 29.90
C GLY A 323 -19.97 -7.66 29.28
N GLU A 324 -21.02 -7.72 30.11
CA GLU A 324 -22.42 -7.61 29.66
C GLU A 324 -22.79 -6.24 29.07
N LEU A 325 -22.00 -5.20 29.37
CA LEU A 325 -22.17 -3.82 28.90
C LEU A 325 -21.01 -3.39 27.98
N ALA A 326 -21.31 -2.51 27.03
CA ALA A 326 -20.32 -1.96 26.10
C ALA A 326 -19.15 -1.29 26.86
N PRO A 327 -17.88 -1.68 26.60
CA PRO A 327 -16.75 -1.11 27.31
C PRO A 327 -16.54 0.35 26.89
N GLY A 328 -16.39 1.25 27.87
CA GLY A 328 -16.07 2.66 27.61
C GLY A 328 -14.59 2.89 27.23
N SER A 329 -13.71 1.93 27.52
CA SER A 329 -12.33 1.96 27.06
C SER A 329 -11.72 0.57 26.93
N VAL A 330 -10.77 0.42 26.02
CA VAL A 330 -10.03 -0.83 25.79
C VAL A 330 -8.53 -0.55 25.75
N PRO A 331 -7.68 -1.40 26.33
CA PRO A 331 -6.23 -1.22 26.27
C PRO A 331 -5.70 -1.48 24.86
N LEU A 332 -4.81 -0.58 24.40
CA LEU A 332 -4.04 -0.79 23.18
C LEU A 332 -2.63 -1.33 23.48
N GLY A 333 -2.06 -0.94 24.62
CA GLY A 333 -0.73 -1.37 25.10
C GLY A 333 0.20 -0.20 25.39
N SER A 334 1.48 -0.49 25.65
CA SER A 334 2.55 0.52 25.75
C SER A 334 3.51 0.40 24.57
N PHE A 335 4.08 1.53 24.16
CA PHE A 335 5.07 1.61 23.10
C PHE A 335 6.34 2.21 23.68
N GLU A 336 7.41 1.42 23.80
CA GLU A 336 8.62 1.81 24.56
C GLU A 336 9.50 2.87 23.86
N ARG A 337 9.13 3.30 22.65
CA ARG A 337 9.90 4.23 21.82
C ARG A 337 8.99 5.10 20.97
N GLU A 338 9.56 6.17 20.42
CA GLU A 338 8.82 7.03 19.51
C GLU A 338 8.46 6.26 18.23
N THR A 339 7.18 6.21 17.88
CA THR A 339 6.71 5.42 16.73
C THR A 339 5.33 5.92 16.26
N PRO A 340 5.09 5.98 14.96
CA PRO A 340 3.72 6.00 14.44
C PRO A 340 2.99 4.70 14.74
N VAL A 341 1.68 4.79 14.99
CA VAL A 341 0.80 3.67 15.29
C VAL A 341 -0.51 3.85 14.53
N GLY A 342 -0.82 2.90 13.65
CA GLY A 342 -2.18 2.72 13.14
C GLY A 342 -2.93 1.76 14.06
N TYR A 343 -4.22 2.00 14.31
CA TYR A 343 -5.09 1.09 15.04
C TYR A 343 -6.40 0.84 14.28
N ARG A 344 -7.01 -0.29 14.59
CA ARG A 344 -8.28 -0.77 14.05
C ARG A 344 -9.09 -1.37 15.20
N VAL A 345 -10.37 -1.04 15.26
CA VAL A 345 -11.33 -1.62 16.20
C VAL A 345 -12.48 -2.23 15.41
N ASP A 346 -12.69 -3.52 15.60
CA ASP A 346 -13.85 -4.25 15.11
C ASP A 346 -14.77 -4.54 16.31
N ALA A 347 -16.05 -4.25 16.17
CA ALA A 347 -17.04 -4.52 17.19
C ALA A 347 -18.25 -5.26 16.60
N LYS A 348 -18.81 -6.18 17.38
CA LYS A 348 -20.06 -6.88 17.06
C LYS A 348 -21.00 -6.76 18.25
N LEU A 349 -22.25 -6.37 17.99
CA LEU A 349 -23.32 -6.35 18.99
C LEU A 349 -23.98 -7.73 19.09
N LYS A 350 -24.61 -8.05 20.24
CA LYS A 350 -25.35 -9.31 20.41
C LYS A 350 -26.52 -9.47 19.44
N THR A 351 -27.01 -8.37 18.91
CA THR A 351 -28.07 -8.29 17.90
C THR A 351 -27.56 -8.54 16.47
N GLY A 352 -26.23 -8.62 16.28
CA GLY A 352 -25.58 -9.00 15.01
C GLY A 352 -24.96 -7.85 14.22
N GLU A 353 -25.30 -6.59 14.54
CA GLU A 353 -24.72 -5.40 13.91
C GLU A 353 -23.22 -5.31 14.18
N THR A 354 -22.49 -4.72 13.23
CA THR A 354 -21.03 -4.59 13.30
C THR A 354 -20.59 -3.16 13.11
N ALA A 355 -19.53 -2.78 13.82
CA ALA A 355 -18.83 -1.52 13.63
C ALA A 355 -17.36 -1.80 13.34
N GLU A 356 -16.78 -0.98 12.47
CA GLU A 356 -15.34 -0.96 12.27
C GLU A 356 -14.86 0.48 12.18
N ILE A 357 -13.80 0.81 12.92
CA ILE A 357 -13.17 2.13 12.87
C ILE A 357 -11.66 2.00 12.92
N TRP A 358 -11.00 2.80 12.09
CA TRP A 358 -9.56 2.86 12.03
C TRP A 358 -9.11 4.25 12.46
N GLY A 359 -7.92 4.30 13.02
CA GLY A 359 -7.31 5.56 13.41
C GLY A 359 -5.80 5.45 13.50
N TYR A 360 -5.21 6.57 13.88
CA TYR A 360 -3.77 6.74 13.84
C TYR A 360 -3.32 7.76 14.89
N PHE A 361 -2.17 7.51 15.49
CA PHE A 361 -1.48 8.47 16.34
C PHE A 361 0.04 8.26 16.27
N GLN A 362 0.77 9.15 16.90
CA GLN A 362 2.22 9.06 17.01
C GLN A 362 2.63 9.11 18.48
N VAL A 363 3.44 8.13 18.89
CA VAL A 363 4.13 8.11 20.18
C VAL A 363 5.33 9.04 20.07
N ARG A 364 5.39 10.08 20.90
CA ARG A 364 6.41 11.14 20.80
C ARG A 364 6.89 11.58 22.17
N THR A 365 8.19 11.82 22.29
CA THR A 365 8.79 12.50 23.45
C THR A 365 8.60 14.00 23.32
N ASP A 366 8.78 14.52 22.10
CA ASP A 366 8.64 15.94 21.75
C ASP A 366 7.67 16.10 20.57
N GLN A 367 6.60 16.87 20.78
CA GLN A 367 5.59 17.13 19.76
C GLN A 367 6.07 18.11 18.68
N SER A 368 7.05 18.95 19.00
CA SER A 368 7.57 19.96 18.08
C SER A 368 8.52 19.37 17.04
N ARG A 369 9.11 18.19 17.32
CA ARG A 369 10.04 17.52 16.43
C ARG A 369 9.33 16.46 15.57
N PRO A 370 9.54 16.42 14.24
CA PRO A 370 9.08 15.31 13.43
C PRO A 370 9.72 13.99 13.88
N LEU A 371 8.94 12.91 13.83
CA LEU A 371 9.47 11.55 13.96
C LEU A 371 10.24 11.21 12.71
N ILE A 372 11.50 10.81 12.84
CA ILE A 372 12.33 10.41 11.72
C ILE A 372 12.40 8.88 11.68
N PRO A 373 12.03 8.23 10.57
CA PRO A 373 12.19 6.79 10.43
C PRO A 373 13.67 6.43 10.43
N HIS A 374 14.02 5.28 11.00
CA HIS A 374 15.38 4.74 10.91
C HIS A 374 15.80 4.46 9.47
N GLU A 375 14.88 3.91 8.67
CA GLU A 375 15.04 3.74 7.23
C GLU A 375 13.96 4.58 6.53
N PRO A 376 14.32 5.68 5.85
CA PRO A 376 13.35 6.47 5.10
C PRO A 376 12.65 5.60 4.06
N SER A 377 11.35 5.79 3.86
CA SER A 377 10.62 5.08 2.80
C SER A 377 11.22 5.35 1.42
N ARG A 378 10.93 4.49 0.45
CA ARG A 378 11.42 4.63 -0.94
C ARG A 378 11.11 6.01 -1.54
N ASP A 379 10.04 6.66 -1.09
CA ASP A 379 9.70 8.03 -1.49
C ASP A 379 10.74 9.05 -1.03
N LEU A 380 11.20 8.91 0.21
CA LEU A 380 12.16 9.85 0.80
C LEU A 380 13.59 9.62 0.28
N GLN A 381 13.96 8.36 -0.02
CA GLN A 381 15.32 8.00 -0.42
C GLN A 381 15.78 8.67 -1.73
N ARG A 382 14.89 8.87 -2.71
CA ARG A 382 15.26 9.42 -4.04
C ARG A 382 15.48 10.94 -4.07
N SER A 383 15.01 11.66 -3.07
CA SER A 383 14.97 13.14 -3.11
C SER A 383 16.13 13.81 -2.35
N ALA A 384 16.97 13.03 -1.66
CA ALA A 384 18.06 13.52 -0.82
C ALA A 384 19.36 13.87 -1.58
N GLY A 385 19.28 14.21 -2.87
CA GLY A 385 20.40 14.81 -3.61
C GLY A 385 21.50 13.85 -4.10
N VAL A 386 21.43 12.54 -3.81
CA VAL A 386 22.30 11.56 -4.47
C VAL A 386 21.52 10.92 -5.61
N ALA A 387 21.71 11.44 -6.82
CA ALA A 387 21.24 10.83 -8.06
C ALA A 387 22.00 9.52 -8.34
N SER A 388 21.89 8.55 -7.43
CA SER A 388 22.22 7.17 -7.76
C SER A 388 21.14 6.68 -8.71
N VAL A 389 21.54 6.27 -9.91
CA VAL A 389 20.68 5.48 -10.80
C VAL A 389 20.45 4.15 -10.10
N VAL A 390 19.46 4.13 -9.20
CA VAL A 390 18.96 2.89 -8.62
C VAL A 390 18.18 2.23 -9.74
N ILE A 391 18.86 1.35 -10.49
CA ILE A 391 18.21 0.34 -11.31
C ILE A 391 17.12 -0.27 -10.43
N PRO A 392 15.85 -0.27 -10.83
CA PRO A 392 14.76 -0.75 -10.00
C PRO A 392 15.12 -2.17 -9.56
N VAL A 393 15.47 -2.31 -8.28
CA VAL A 393 15.63 -3.62 -7.67
C VAL A 393 14.22 -4.16 -7.63
N VAL A 394 13.88 -5.05 -8.56
CA VAL A 394 12.61 -5.76 -8.53
C VAL A 394 12.75 -6.81 -7.44
N TYR A 395 12.26 -6.46 -6.26
CA TYR A 395 12.18 -7.36 -5.12
C TYR A 395 11.28 -8.53 -5.51
N ARG A 396 11.86 -9.73 -5.54
CA ARG A 396 11.07 -10.96 -5.56
C ARG A 396 10.89 -11.38 -4.11
N GLU A 397 9.69 -11.17 -3.57
CA GLU A 397 9.34 -11.74 -2.27
C GLU A 397 9.07 -13.24 -2.46
N VAL A 398 9.79 -14.08 -1.74
CA VAL A 398 9.57 -15.53 -1.71
C VAL A 398 9.01 -15.91 -0.35
N ASN A 399 7.78 -16.46 -0.30
CA ASN A 399 7.23 -17.02 0.92
C ASN A 399 7.82 -18.40 1.17
N LEU A 400 8.64 -18.50 2.22
CA LEU A 400 9.41 -19.69 2.56
C LEU A 400 8.66 -20.71 3.43
N LEU A 401 7.43 -20.38 3.87
CA LEU A 401 6.60 -21.29 4.67
C LEU A 401 5.60 -22.10 3.84
N ALA A 402 5.69 -22.12 2.51
CA ALA A 402 4.70 -22.80 1.68
C ALA A 402 4.68 -24.33 1.89
N GLU A 403 5.85 -24.96 2.12
CA GLU A 403 6.00 -26.43 2.15
C GLU A 403 6.87 -26.90 3.33
N PRO A 404 6.48 -26.62 4.58
CA PRO A 404 7.34 -26.85 5.75
C PRO A 404 7.49 -28.32 6.13
N ALA A 405 6.66 -29.21 5.58
CA ALA A 405 6.76 -30.65 5.80
C ALA A 405 7.99 -31.26 5.12
N GLU A 406 8.55 -30.58 4.11
CA GLU A 406 9.74 -31.03 3.37
C GLU A 406 11.04 -30.51 3.97
N CYS A 407 10.94 -29.56 4.90
CA CYS A 407 12.08 -28.95 5.57
C CYS A 407 12.76 -29.93 6.53
N TRP A 408 14.09 -30.01 6.49
CA TRP A 408 14.84 -30.69 7.54
C TRP A 408 14.65 -29.94 8.87
N SER A 409 14.50 -30.68 9.97
CA SER A 409 14.35 -30.07 11.28
C SER A 409 15.04 -30.84 12.40
N LYS A 410 15.44 -30.09 13.42
CA LYS A 410 15.75 -30.59 14.75
C LYS A 410 14.65 -30.16 15.71
N GLY A 411 14.04 -31.14 16.36
CA GLY A 411 12.84 -30.96 17.19
C GLY A 411 11.55 -31.14 16.38
N GLN A 412 10.42 -31.30 17.08
CA GLN A 412 9.12 -31.50 16.44
C GLN A 412 8.43 -30.15 16.17
N TRP A 413 8.46 -29.71 14.91
CA TRP A 413 7.71 -28.55 14.45
C TRP A 413 6.31 -28.96 14.03
N THR A 414 5.30 -28.18 14.39
CA THR A 414 3.91 -28.51 14.07
C THR A 414 3.21 -27.34 13.40
N VAL A 415 2.27 -27.63 12.50
CA VAL A 415 1.34 -26.62 11.99
C VAL A 415 0.33 -26.29 13.10
N ASP A 416 0.03 -25.00 13.28
CA ASP A 416 -1.05 -24.56 14.16
C ASP A 416 -2.41 -24.95 13.55
N ARG A 417 -3.07 -25.95 14.15
CA ARG A 417 -4.29 -26.55 13.62
C ARG A 417 -5.47 -25.59 13.64
N ASP A 418 -5.55 -24.72 14.64
CA ASP A 418 -6.65 -23.78 14.79
C ASP A 418 -6.57 -22.70 13.71
N LEU A 419 -5.37 -22.19 13.45
CA LEU A 419 -5.14 -21.26 12.35
C LEU A 419 -5.36 -21.93 10.99
N GLN A 420 -4.91 -23.18 10.82
CA GLN A 420 -5.12 -23.93 9.57
C GLN A 420 -6.61 -24.13 9.27
N ALA A 421 -7.41 -24.48 10.28
CA ALA A 421 -8.86 -24.58 10.15
C ALA A 421 -9.52 -23.25 9.76
N ALA A 422 -8.93 -22.12 10.16
CA ALA A 422 -9.34 -20.77 9.77
C ALA A 422 -8.76 -20.30 8.42
N GLY A 423 -8.15 -21.20 7.63
CA GLY A 423 -7.55 -20.87 6.34
C GLY A 423 -6.24 -20.07 6.42
N ARG A 424 -5.58 -20.06 7.59
CA ARG A 424 -4.33 -19.35 7.85
C ARG A 424 -3.22 -20.35 8.17
N MET A 425 -2.00 -20.08 7.75
CA MET A 425 -0.87 -20.95 8.04
C MET A 425 0.02 -20.35 9.13
N ALA A 426 0.41 -21.17 10.11
CA ALA A 426 1.48 -20.85 11.04
C ALA A 426 2.20 -22.13 11.50
N LEU A 427 3.50 -22.02 11.75
CA LEU A 427 4.32 -23.09 12.33
C LEU A 427 4.59 -22.80 13.79
N VAL A 428 4.58 -23.84 14.62
CA VAL A 428 4.91 -23.76 16.04
C VAL A 428 6.24 -24.49 16.27
N SER A 429 7.22 -23.77 16.80
CA SER A 429 8.50 -24.35 17.21
C SER A 429 8.32 -25.20 18.48
N PRO A 430 9.12 -26.27 18.65
CA PRO A 430 9.10 -27.04 19.89
C PRO A 430 9.80 -26.28 21.02
N LYS A 431 9.34 -26.50 22.26
CA LYS A 431 10.02 -26.02 23.47
C LYS A 431 11.25 -26.89 23.76
N SER A 432 12.35 -26.66 23.05
CA SER A 432 13.58 -27.41 23.25
C SER A 432 14.81 -26.57 22.97
N TYR A 433 15.96 -27.00 23.48
CA TYR A 433 17.23 -26.34 23.21
C TYR A 433 17.70 -26.67 21.78
N GLY A 434 18.04 -25.63 21.02
CA GLY A 434 18.59 -25.80 19.67
C GLY A 434 17.59 -26.27 18.62
N ALA A 435 16.29 -26.05 18.84
CA ALA A 435 15.27 -26.33 17.85
C ALA A 435 15.51 -25.48 16.61
N ARG A 436 15.45 -26.10 15.43
CA ARG A 436 15.67 -25.40 14.15
C ARG A 436 14.98 -26.11 13.01
N LEU A 437 14.51 -25.31 12.06
CA LEU A 437 13.89 -25.71 10.81
C LEU A 437 14.75 -25.12 9.69
N GLU A 438 15.48 -25.98 8.98
CA GLU A 438 16.20 -25.58 7.77
C GLU A 438 15.18 -25.44 6.63
N ILE A 439 15.15 -24.26 6.02
CA ILE A 439 14.31 -23.99 4.87
C ILE A 439 15.20 -24.15 3.64
N PRO A 440 14.84 -25.02 2.67
CA PRO A 440 15.65 -25.33 1.49
C PRO A 440 15.65 -24.16 0.48
N TYR A 441 16.19 -23.02 0.90
CA TYR A 441 16.32 -21.81 0.11
C TYR A 441 17.69 -21.18 0.39
N ALA A 442 18.52 -21.16 -0.65
CA ALA A 442 19.80 -20.47 -0.66
C ALA A 442 19.58 -19.03 -1.14
N PRO A 443 19.70 -18.01 -0.25
CA PRO A 443 19.50 -16.63 -0.64
C PRO A 443 20.64 -16.14 -1.56
N PRO A 444 20.43 -15.07 -2.33
CA PRO A 444 21.50 -14.43 -3.07
C PRO A 444 22.49 -13.72 -2.11
N GLU A 445 23.53 -13.10 -2.67
CA GLU A 445 24.59 -12.45 -1.88
C GLU A 445 24.08 -11.31 -0.99
N GLU A 446 23.10 -10.55 -1.48
CA GLU A 446 22.44 -9.50 -0.70
C GLU A 446 20.94 -9.74 -0.69
N TYR A 447 20.34 -9.75 0.49
CA TYR A 447 18.94 -10.09 0.68
C TYR A 447 18.42 -9.54 2.01
N ARG A 448 17.10 -9.55 2.17
CA ARG A 448 16.43 -9.25 3.43
C ARG A 448 15.50 -10.40 3.78
N VAL A 449 15.63 -10.94 4.98
CA VAL A 449 14.69 -11.92 5.54
C VAL A 449 13.71 -11.17 6.43
N THR A 450 12.42 -11.45 6.30
CA THR A 450 11.38 -10.95 7.20
C THR A 450 10.66 -12.11 7.85
N VAL A 451 10.60 -12.12 9.18
CA VAL A 451 9.90 -13.12 9.98
C VAL A 451 8.82 -12.45 10.79
N VAL A 452 7.61 -13.01 10.78
CA VAL A 452 6.52 -12.59 11.67
C VAL A 452 6.29 -13.72 12.66
N ALA A 453 6.57 -13.47 13.94
CA ALA A 453 6.54 -14.49 14.98
C ALA A 453 5.93 -13.98 16.30
N GLU A 454 5.35 -14.88 17.07
CA GLU A 454 4.76 -14.64 18.39
C GLU A 454 5.32 -15.67 19.38
N PRO A 455 5.94 -15.26 20.50
CA PRO A 455 6.31 -16.18 21.58
C PRO A 455 5.05 -16.69 22.31
N ILE A 456 4.84 -18.00 22.30
CA ILE A 456 3.72 -18.66 23.00
C ILE A 456 4.06 -18.82 24.50
N ASP A 457 5.34 -19.04 24.80
CA ASP A 457 5.88 -19.13 26.16
C ASP A 457 6.59 -17.82 26.57
N GLU A 458 7.18 -17.80 27.77
CA GLU A 458 8.13 -16.74 28.12
C GLU A 458 9.26 -16.74 27.07
N PRO A 459 9.50 -15.61 26.38
CA PRO A 459 10.40 -15.57 25.24
C PRO A 459 11.83 -15.92 25.69
N HIS A 460 12.41 -16.92 25.05
CA HIS A 460 13.79 -17.32 25.25
C HIS A 460 14.37 -17.60 23.87
N ALA A 461 15.04 -16.61 23.29
CA ALA A 461 15.72 -16.67 21.99
C ALA A 461 14.93 -17.23 20.79
N LEU A 462 14.57 -16.33 19.87
CA LEU A 462 14.35 -16.67 18.45
C LEU A 462 15.69 -16.55 17.72
N THR A 463 15.99 -17.46 16.80
CA THR A 463 17.23 -17.42 16.01
C THR A 463 16.96 -17.49 14.52
N LEU A 464 17.79 -16.79 13.73
CA LEU A 464 17.78 -16.85 12.27
C LEU A 464 19.18 -17.22 11.80
N GLY A 465 19.30 -18.39 11.18
CA GLY A 465 20.52 -18.82 10.49
C GLY A 465 20.56 -18.26 9.08
N LEU A 466 21.61 -17.54 8.76
CA LEU A 466 21.78 -16.75 7.55
C LEU A 466 23.16 -17.02 6.93
N SER A 467 23.39 -16.53 5.71
CA SER A 467 24.65 -16.70 4.98
C SER A 467 25.07 -15.39 4.34
N SER A 468 26.36 -15.07 4.37
CA SER A 468 26.94 -13.92 3.65
C SER A 468 28.22 -14.37 2.95
N ALA A 469 28.28 -14.24 1.63
CA ALA A 469 29.40 -14.69 0.80
C ALA A 469 29.87 -16.13 1.12
N GLY A 470 28.92 -17.05 1.40
CA GLY A 470 29.20 -18.44 1.76
C GLY A 470 29.54 -18.68 3.24
N ASN A 471 29.74 -17.63 4.03
CA ASN A 471 29.95 -17.74 5.48
C ASN A 471 28.59 -17.77 6.19
N ARG A 472 28.32 -18.87 6.88
CA ARG A 472 27.10 -19.06 7.64
C ARG A 472 27.22 -18.44 9.03
N PHE A 473 26.17 -17.79 9.49
CA PHE A 473 26.12 -17.16 10.80
C PHE A 473 24.69 -17.16 11.36
N MET A 474 24.53 -16.70 12.60
CA MET A 474 23.22 -16.65 13.24
C MET A 474 22.95 -15.27 13.84
N CYS A 475 21.74 -14.77 13.62
CA CYS A 475 21.18 -13.65 14.37
C CYS A 475 20.33 -14.18 15.52
N LEU A 476 20.60 -13.69 16.73
CA LEU A 476 19.97 -14.08 17.98
C LEU A 476 19.11 -12.95 18.52
N PHE A 477 17.86 -13.25 18.87
CA PHE A 477 16.89 -12.25 19.35
C PHE A 477 16.32 -12.64 20.71
N GLY A 478 16.59 -11.86 21.75
CA GLY A 478 15.98 -12.04 23.08
C GLY A 478 16.47 -13.29 23.83
N PHE A 479 17.77 -13.58 23.80
CA PHE A 479 18.38 -14.66 24.58
C PHE A 479 18.53 -14.27 26.04
N TRP A 480 17.92 -15.05 26.94
CA TRP A 480 18.02 -14.83 28.38
C TRP A 480 19.26 -15.53 28.96
N ARG A 481 20.17 -14.75 29.55
CA ARG A 481 21.36 -15.20 30.27
C ARG A 481 21.80 -14.14 31.28
N ASP A 482 22.33 -14.56 32.43
CA ASP A 482 22.85 -13.67 33.48
C ASP A 482 21.84 -12.58 33.90
N ASN A 483 20.56 -12.96 34.02
CA ASN A 483 19.44 -12.10 34.38
C ASN A 483 19.19 -10.93 33.40
N LYS A 484 19.59 -11.08 32.14
CA LYS A 484 19.38 -10.10 31.08
C LYS A 484 18.97 -10.76 29.76
N PHE A 485 18.18 -10.04 28.99
CA PHE A 485 17.92 -10.38 27.59
C PHE A 485 19.01 -9.78 26.71
N ARG A 486 19.56 -10.57 25.78
CA ARG A 486 20.56 -10.14 24.81
C ARG A 486 20.15 -10.49 23.39
N SER A 487 20.49 -9.62 22.44
CA SER A 487 20.35 -9.88 21.01
C SER A 487 21.64 -9.49 20.31
N ALA A 488 22.07 -10.27 19.32
CA ALA A 488 23.37 -10.10 18.69
C ALA A 488 23.43 -10.86 17.36
N ILE A 489 24.46 -10.60 16.57
CA ILE A 489 25.02 -11.58 15.65
C ILE A 489 25.89 -12.51 16.51
N GLU A 490 25.60 -13.82 16.51
CA GLU A 490 26.11 -14.74 17.54
C GLU A 490 27.64 -14.73 17.60
N ASN A 491 28.33 -14.97 16.48
CA ASN A 491 29.79 -15.00 16.44
C ASN A 491 30.35 -14.00 15.41
N ILE A 492 31.20 -13.10 15.87
CA ILE A 492 32.00 -12.17 15.06
C ILE A 492 33.46 -12.34 15.51
N ASP A 493 34.37 -12.62 14.58
CA ASP A 493 35.80 -12.86 14.85
C ASP A 493 36.06 -13.90 15.95
N GLY A 494 35.24 -14.97 15.96
CA GLY A 494 35.30 -16.03 16.96
C GLY A 494 34.78 -15.63 18.35
N GLN A 495 34.29 -14.40 18.54
CA GLN A 495 33.67 -13.96 19.79
C GLN A 495 32.16 -14.16 19.76
N ASN A 496 31.66 -14.97 20.70
CA ASN A 496 30.23 -15.23 20.87
C ASN A 496 29.48 -13.99 21.42
N VAL A 497 28.21 -14.16 21.84
CA VAL A 497 27.38 -13.12 22.46
C VAL A 497 28.13 -12.40 23.59
N GLY A 498 28.15 -11.07 23.54
CA GLY A 498 29.09 -10.22 24.27
C GLY A 498 30.06 -9.47 23.34
N ASN A 499 30.05 -9.78 22.04
CA ASN A 499 30.75 -9.05 20.98
C ASN A 499 30.12 -7.67 20.67
N GLU A 500 30.74 -6.92 19.77
CA GLU A 500 30.36 -5.55 19.38
C GLU A 500 28.93 -5.38 18.83
N SER A 501 28.27 -6.47 18.39
CA SER A 501 26.89 -6.43 17.91
C SER A 501 25.85 -6.64 19.01
N THR A 502 26.29 -6.89 20.25
CA THR A 502 25.40 -7.27 21.35
C THR A 502 24.66 -6.07 21.91
N ILE A 503 23.34 -6.17 21.97
CA ILE A 503 22.47 -5.25 22.70
C ILE A 503 21.76 -5.95 23.86
N GLU A 504 21.47 -5.20 24.92
CA GLU A 504 20.68 -5.67 26.06
C GLU A 504 19.25 -5.11 25.99
N GLY A 505 18.27 -5.93 26.36
CA GLY A 505 16.87 -5.52 26.42
C GLY A 505 15.91 -6.61 25.93
N SER A 506 14.70 -6.60 26.47
CA SER A 506 13.64 -7.49 25.99
C SER A 506 13.09 -6.99 24.65
N LEU A 507 13.09 -7.86 23.64
CA LEU A 507 12.51 -7.57 22.32
C LEU A 507 11.10 -8.14 22.15
N PHE A 508 10.75 -9.14 22.96
CA PHE A 508 9.53 -9.91 22.80
C PHE A 508 8.69 -9.87 24.06
N LYS A 509 7.37 -9.93 23.91
CA LYS A 509 6.42 -10.14 25.00
C LYS A 509 5.60 -11.37 24.66
N ARG A 510 5.41 -12.28 25.63
CA ARG A 510 4.56 -13.47 25.48
C ARG A 510 3.20 -13.07 24.91
N GLY A 511 2.72 -13.79 23.90
CA GLY A 511 1.43 -13.56 23.25
C GLY A 511 1.38 -12.37 22.28
N ARG A 512 2.51 -11.69 22.03
CA ARG A 512 2.58 -10.53 21.13
C ARG A 512 3.30 -10.87 19.84
N ILE A 513 2.63 -10.66 18.70
CA ILE A 513 3.24 -10.78 17.38
C ILE A 513 4.29 -9.68 17.19
N SER A 514 5.48 -10.04 16.71
CA SER A 514 6.53 -9.12 16.29
C SER A 514 6.99 -9.42 14.87
N GLN A 515 7.34 -8.37 14.13
CA GLN A 515 8.03 -8.48 12.85
C GLN A 515 9.53 -8.31 13.04
N ILE A 516 10.29 -9.34 12.74
CA ILE A 516 11.75 -9.33 12.67
C ILE A 516 12.16 -9.14 11.21
N SER A 517 13.16 -8.31 10.95
CA SER A 517 13.79 -8.22 9.64
C SER A 517 15.30 -8.22 9.77
N VAL A 518 15.99 -9.01 8.95
CA VAL A 518 17.46 -8.99 8.85
C VAL A 518 17.85 -8.73 7.42
N THR A 519 18.57 -7.63 7.20
CA THR A 519 19.14 -7.27 5.91
C THR A 519 20.62 -7.67 5.89
N VAL A 520 20.99 -8.54 4.97
CA VAL A 520 22.36 -9.00 4.74
C VAL A 520 22.88 -8.31 3.47
N ARG A 521 24.03 -7.65 3.61
CA ARG A 521 24.75 -6.98 2.53
C ARG A 521 26.19 -7.46 2.51
N LYS A 522 26.89 -7.17 1.42
CA LYS A 522 28.34 -7.45 1.33
C LYS A 522 29.16 -6.77 2.43
N THR A 523 28.69 -5.62 2.89
CA THR A 523 29.40 -4.76 3.86
C THR A 523 28.93 -4.94 5.29
N GLY A 524 27.91 -5.76 5.56
CA GLY A 524 27.37 -5.86 6.91
C GLY A 524 26.00 -6.52 7.03
N VAL A 525 25.51 -6.51 8.27
CA VAL A 525 24.24 -7.12 8.66
C VAL A 525 23.47 -6.14 9.54
N GLN A 526 22.22 -5.88 9.15
CA GLN A 526 21.29 -5.03 9.89
C GLN A 526 20.14 -5.87 10.42
N MET A 527 19.85 -5.77 11.72
CA MET A 527 18.74 -6.46 12.37
C MET A 527 17.71 -5.43 12.85
N MET A 528 16.43 -5.71 12.60
CA MET A 528 15.30 -4.87 12.99
C MET A 528 14.20 -5.69 13.67
N VAL A 529 13.53 -5.09 14.66
CA VAL A 529 12.31 -5.65 15.27
C VAL A 529 11.24 -4.56 15.36
N ASP A 530 10.05 -4.86 14.82
CA ASP A 530 8.89 -3.96 14.74
C ASP A 530 9.25 -2.59 14.16
N GLY A 531 9.98 -2.61 13.04
CA GLY A 531 10.41 -1.43 12.29
C GLY A 531 11.62 -0.68 12.86
N ASN A 532 12.26 -1.20 13.91
CA ASN A 532 13.33 -0.50 14.60
C ASN A 532 14.64 -1.27 14.55
N GLN A 533 15.72 -0.57 14.21
CA GLN A 533 17.05 -1.15 14.12
C GLN A 533 17.60 -1.45 15.51
N ILE A 534 17.99 -2.70 15.74
CA ILE A 534 18.63 -3.15 16.97
C ILE A 534 20.12 -3.44 16.80
N VAL A 535 20.54 -3.82 15.60
CA VAL A 535 21.94 -4.05 15.23
C VAL A 535 22.18 -3.50 13.84
N ASN A 536 23.31 -2.83 13.63
CA ASN A 536 23.82 -2.45 12.31
C ASN A 536 25.33 -2.68 12.30
N TRP A 537 25.71 -3.93 12.10
CA TRP A 537 27.10 -4.35 12.08
C TRP A 537 27.68 -4.11 10.69
N GLN A 538 28.89 -3.55 10.64
CA GLN A 538 29.65 -3.32 9.42
C GLN A 538 30.94 -4.13 9.52
N GLY A 539 31.24 -4.94 8.50
CA GLY A 539 32.40 -5.81 8.51
C GLY A 539 32.42 -6.74 7.32
N ARG A 540 33.41 -7.64 7.31
CA ARG A 540 33.64 -8.59 6.21
C ARG A 540 32.97 -9.93 6.51
N PRO A 541 32.37 -10.60 5.53
CA PRO A 541 31.66 -11.86 5.74
C PRO A 541 32.48 -12.97 6.42
N GLU A 542 33.80 -13.00 6.23
CA GLU A 542 34.69 -14.03 6.82
C GLU A 542 34.82 -13.91 8.35
N GLN A 543 34.40 -12.78 8.93
CA GLN A 543 34.35 -12.59 10.37
C GLN A 543 33.13 -13.29 10.99
N LEU A 544 32.11 -13.59 10.18
CA LEU A 544 30.86 -14.19 10.61
C LEU A 544 30.98 -15.71 10.60
N THR A 545 30.66 -16.35 11.73
CA THR A 545 30.72 -17.81 11.85
C THR A 545 29.49 -18.38 12.55
N LEU A 546 29.17 -19.65 12.28
CA LEU A 546 28.12 -20.40 12.94
C LEU A 546 28.75 -21.40 13.90
N GLY A 547 28.29 -21.43 15.15
CA GLY A 547 28.74 -22.44 16.10
C GLY A 547 28.21 -23.84 15.73
N ASP A 548 29.03 -24.87 15.92
CA ASP A 548 28.73 -26.27 15.55
C ASP A 548 27.38 -26.78 16.08
N TYR A 549 26.97 -26.30 17.25
CA TYR A 549 25.69 -26.62 17.88
C TYR A 549 24.48 -26.33 16.98
N TRP A 550 24.57 -25.29 16.16
CA TRP A 550 23.50 -24.80 15.28
C TRP A 550 23.58 -25.29 13.84
N ASN A 551 24.58 -26.11 13.48
CA ASN A 551 24.71 -26.62 12.11
C ASN A 551 23.45 -27.37 11.64
N THR A 552 23.14 -27.19 10.36
CA THR A 552 22.11 -27.93 9.64
C THR A 552 22.75 -28.59 8.40
N PRO A 553 22.09 -29.56 7.75
CA PRO A 553 22.67 -30.32 6.64
C PRO A 553 23.21 -29.45 5.48
N ASP A 554 22.47 -28.40 5.10
CA ASP A 554 22.87 -27.48 4.04
C ASP A 554 23.39 -26.16 4.63
N SER A 555 24.68 -25.91 4.45
CA SER A 555 25.35 -24.68 4.92
C SER A 555 24.95 -23.42 4.14
N SER A 556 24.31 -23.57 2.98
CA SER A 556 23.84 -22.45 2.16
C SER A 556 22.42 -22.01 2.47
N SER A 557 21.63 -22.87 3.12
CA SER A 557 20.21 -22.64 3.40
C SER A 557 19.97 -21.76 4.63
N ILE A 558 18.86 -21.01 4.61
CA ILE A 558 18.35 -20.27 5.77
C ILE A 558 17.76 -21.27 6.78
N PHE A 559 17.86 -20.97 8.07
CA PHE A 559 17.03 -21.66 9.08
C PHE A 559 16.36 -20.68 10.03
N VAL A 560 15.21 -21.10 10.57
CA VAL A 560 14.60 -20.45 11.75
C VAL A 560 14.74 -21.39 12.93
N GLY A 561 15.17 -20.85 14.07
CA GLY A 561 15.34 -21.62 15.28
C GLY A 561 14.70 -20.96 16.50
N ALA A 562 14.56 -21.76 17.55
CA ALA A 562 14.05 -21.36 18.85
C ALA A 562 14.87 -22.04 19.95
N TYR A 563 14.99 -21.39 21.11
CA TYR A 563 15.84 -21.90 22.18
C TYR A 563 15.09 -21.91 23.52
N HIS A 564 14.54 -23.06 23.90
CA HIS A 564 13.81 -23.21 25.18
C HIS A 564 12.52 -22.37 25.32
N SER A 565 12.00 -21.86 24.20
CA SER A 565 10.67 -21.26 24.12
C SER A 565 9.97 -21.67 22.82
N ARG A 566 8.63 -21.68 22.84
CA ARG A 566 7.84 -21.90 21.63
C ARG A 566 7.54 -20.57 20.97
N PHE A 567 7.73 -20.52 19.66
CA PHE A 567 7.30 -19.44 18.79
C PHE A 567 6.28 -19.97 17.80
N ARG A 568 5.21 -19.20 17.61
CA ARG A 568 4.33 -19.32 16.46
C ARG A 568 4.87 -18.42 15.35
N ILE A 569 5.20 -18.98 14.21
CA ILE A 569 5.77 -18.29 13.04
C ILE A 569 4.69 -18.23 11.96
N TYR A 570 4.26 -17.02 11.63
CA TYR A 570 3.22 -16.74 10.65
C TYR A 570 3.77 -16.53 9.24
N ARG A 571 4.99 -16.02 9.15
CA ARG A 571 5.62 -15.65 7.88
C ARG A 571 7.12 -15.76 7.98
N VAL A 572 7.74 -16.30 6.93
CA VAL A 572 9.16 -16.16 6.65
C VAL A 572 9.25 -15.80 5.17
N THR A 573 9.73 -14.61 4.86
CA THR A 573 9.89 -14.16 3.47
C THR A 573 11.30 -13.68 3.21
N VAL A 574 11.75 -13.83 1.97
CA VAL A 574 13.03 -13.28 1.50
C VAL A 574 12.78 -12.30 0.37
N ASP A 575 13.37 -11.12 0.52
CA ASP A 575 13.52 -10.09 -0.50
C ASP A 575 14.94 -10.16 -1.07
N GLU A 576 15.09 -10.53 -2.33
CA GLU A 576 16.40 -10.52 -3.01
C GLU A 576 16.84 -9.07 -3.30
N LEU A 577 18.00 -8.64 -2.77
CA LEU A 577 18.50 -7.25 -2.89
C LEU A 577 19.58 -7.06 -3.97
N SER A 578 20.35 -8.11 -4.29
CA SER A 578 21.40 -8.04 -5.32
C SER A 578 20.80 -8.00 -6.73
N LYS A 579 21.47 -7.32 -7.66
CA LYS A 579 21.10 -7.32 -9.10
C LYS A 579 21.12 -8.76 -9.65
N ARG A 580 20.06 -9.15 -10.35
CA ARG A 580 19.79 -10.49 -10.89
C ARG A 580 20.84 -10.99 -11.89
N LYS A 581 20.88 -12.33 -12.08
CA LYS A 581 21.80 -13.06 -12.98
C LYS A 581 21.75 -12.57 -14.46
N PRO A 582 22.86 -12.69 -15.22
CA PRO A 582 23.05 -12.09 -16.55
C PRO A 582 22.01 -12.43 -17.64
N GLY A 583 21.30 -13.55 -17.54
CA GLY A 583 20.32 -13.99 -18.56
C GLY A 583 18.99 -13.20 -18.57
N GLN A 584 18.55 -12.68 -17.42
CA GLN A 584 17.38 -11.78 -17.37
C GLN A 584 17.74 -10.33 -17.73
N SER A 585 19.04 -10.02 -17.87
CA SER A 585 19.52 -8.67 -18.14
C SER A 585 19.08 -8.18 -19.52
N LEU A 586 19.03 -9.02 -20.56
CA LEU A 586 18.79 -8.51 -21.91
C LEU A 586 17.41 -7.83 -22.07
N THR A 587 16.35 -8.42 -21.48
CA THR A 587 15.00 -7.83 -21.52
C THR A 587 14.89 -6.56 -20.67
N GLU A 588 15.54 -6.51 -19.51
CA GLU A 588 15.55 -5.33 -18.65
C GLU A 588 16.47 -4.22 -19.16
N LEU A 589 17.55 -4.58 -19.85
CA LEU A 589 18.48 -3.68 -20.53
C LEU A 589 17.83 -3.11 -21.79
N VAL A 590 17.08 -3.92 -22.55
CA VAL A 590 16.19 -3.44 -23.62
C VAL A 590 15.12 -2.49 -23.06
N ARG A 591 14.56 -2.77 -21.88
CA ARG A 591 13.64 -1.84 -21.19
C ARG A 591 14.34 -0.57 -20.71
N ALA A 592 15.57 -0.66 -20.19
CA ALA A 592 16.37 0.47 -19.74
C ALA A 592 16.79 1.37 -20.91
N ILE A 593 17.20 0.80 -22.04
CA ILE A 593 17.44 1.52 -23.30
C ILE A 593 16.14 2.16 -23.79
N SER A 594 15.03 1.44 -23.76
CA SER A 594 13.71 1.98 -24.14
C SER A 594 13.30 3.13 -23.22
N TYR A 595 13.62 3.05 -21.93
CA TYR A 595 13.37 4.08 -20.92
C TYR A 595 14.26 5.30 -21.15
N ALA A 596 15.57 5.12 -21.30
CA ALA A 596 16.52 6.19 -21.60
C ALA A 596 16.15 6.90 -22.91
N ARG A 597 15.76 6.14 -23.94
CA ARG A 597 15.25 6.69 -25.22
C ARG A 597 14.02 7.56 -25.01
N ASN A 598 13.03 7.08 -24.25
CA ASN A 598 11.79 7.83 -24.03
C ASN A 598 12.06 9.08 -23.17
N ALA A 599 12.89 8.96 -22.13
CA ALA A 599 13.27 10.10 -21.28
C ALA A 599 14.07 11.15 -22.07
N LEU A 600 15.00 10.72 -22.93
CA LEU A 600 15.75 11.61 -23.82
C LEU A 600 14.82 12.30 -24.83
N ARG A 601 13.88 11.57 -25.42
CA ARG A 601 12.85 12.16 -26.29
C ARG A 601 12.04 13.23 -25.56
N ASP A 602 11.61 12.96 -24.34
CA ASP A 602 10.80 13.88 -23.55
C ASP A 602 11.60 15.14 -23.17
N ALA A 603 12.85 14.99 -22.71
CA ALA A 603 13.73 16.11 -22.37
C ALA A 603 14.04 16.99 -23.59
N LEU A 604 14.33 16.38 -24.74
CA LEU A 604 14.56 17.11 -25.99
C LEU A 604 13.29 17.80 -26.51
N ALA A 605 12.12 17.17 -26.38
CA ALA A 605 10.85 17.78 -26.78
C ALA A 605 10.50 19.02 -25.95
N THR A 606 11.01 19.12 -24.73
CA THR A 606 10.84 20.30 -23.85
C THR A 606 11.99 21.30 -23.91
N GLY A 607 13.02 21.03 -24.73
CA GLY A 607 14.24 21.87 -24.78
C GLY A 607 15.12 21.78 -23.54
N ASP A 608 14.98 20.74 -22.71
CA ASP A 608 15.76 20.51 -21.51
C ASP A 608 17.08 19.79 -21.84
N THR A 609 18.04 20.58 -22.33
CA THR A 609 19.34 20.09 -22.80
C THR A 609 20.22 19.55 -21.67
N GLU A 610 20.07 20.04 -20.44
CA GLU A 610 20.84 19.59 -19.27
C GLU A 610 20.39 18.20 -18.82
N THR A 611 19.07 17.96 -18.75
CA THR A 611 18.52 16.62 -18.48
C THR A 611 18.88 15.66 -19.60
N ALA A 612 18.81 16.10 -20.86
CA ALA A 612 19.25 15.29 -21.99
C ALA A 612 20.71 14.86 -21.82
N HIS A 613 21.63 15.81 -21.60
CA HIS A 613 23.06 15.53 -21.41
C HIS A 613 23.33 14.59 -20.23
N SER A 614 22.62 14.77 -19.11
CA SER A 614 22.74 13.88 -17.95
C SER A 614 22.25 12.45 -18.24
N ILE A 615 21.20 12.29 -19.06
CA ILE A 615 20.72 10.97 -19.51
C ILE A 615 21.77 10.30 -20.40
N ILE A 616 22.39 11.05 -21.31
CA ILE A 616 23.46 10.57 -22.20
C ILE A 616 24.64 10.08 -21.38
N GLU A 617 25.21 10.94 -20.54
CA GLU A 617 26.39 10.65 -19.70
C GLU A 617 26.17 9.40 -18.83
N LYS A 618 24.97 9.21 -18.29
CA LYS A 618 24.61 8.05 -17.45
C LYS A 618 24.32 6.79 -18.25
N ALA A 619 23.88 6.90 -19.51
CA ALA A 619 23.54 5.76 -20.35
C ALA A 619 24.78 5.17 -21.06
N THR A 620 25.76 6.01 -21.40
CA THR A 620 26.96 5.63 -22.19
C THR A 620 27.76 4.47 -21.57
N PRO A 621 28.05 4.44 -20.25
CA PRO A 621 28.73 3.29 -19.64
C PRO A 621 27.92 1.98 -19.73
N GLY A 622 26.59 2.08 -19.83
CA GLY A 622 25.69 0.94 -20.03
C GLY A 622 25.71 0.37 -21.46
N LEU A 623 26.12 1.16 -22.46
CA LEU A 623 26.15 0.76 -23.87
C LEU A 623 27.31 -0.18 -24.19
N SER A 624 28.49 0.03 -23.60
CA SER A 624 29.63 -0.88 -23.75
C SER A 624 29.37 -2.23 -23.07
N SER A 625 28.69 -2.22 -21.91
CA SER A 625 28.33 -3.45 -21.18
C SER A 625 27.22 -4.27 -21.85
N LEU A 626 26.50 -3.69 -22.82
CA LEU A 626 25.45 -4.39 -23.60
C LEU A 626 26.03 -5.49 -24.49
N THR A 627 27.14 -5.21 -25.16
CA THR A 627 27.83 -6.20 -26.00
C THR A 627 28.43 -7.31 -25.13
N GLU A 628 29.03 -6.95 -24.00
CA GLU A 628 29.56 -7.92 -23.03
C GLU A 628 28.46 -8.79 -22.41
N ALA A 629 27.33 -8.20 -22.03
CA ALA A 629 26.17 -8.92 -21.50
C ALA A 629 25.55 -9.84 -22.56
N ALA A 630 25.47 -9.42 -23.82
CA ALA A 630 25.00 -10.26 -24.93
C ALA A 630 25.93 -11.46 -25.18
N MET A 631 27.25 -11.25 -25.13
CA MET A 631 28.23 -12.35 -25.20
C MET A 631 28.10 -13.30 -24.01
N ALA A 632 27.95 -12.78 -22.80
CA ALA A 632 27.76 -13.58 -21.58
C ALA A 632 26.44 -14.36 -21.58
N ALA A 633 25.41 -13.84 -22.25
CA ALA A 633 24.14 -14.51 -22.50
C ALA A 633 24.19 -15.53 -23.67
N GLY A 634 25.37 -15.75 -24.26
CA GLY A 634 25.57 -16.77 -25.29
C GLY A 634 25.19 -16.35 -26.72
N LEU A 635 24.87 -15.07 -26.96
CA LEU A 635 24.64 -14.60 -28.33
C LEU A 635 25.94 -14.69 -29.13
N ARG A 636 25.86 -15.24 -30.35
CA ARG A 636 26.98 -15.35 -31.29
C ARG A 636 26.54 -14.98 -32.71
N GLY A 637 27.53 -14.71 -33.57
CA GLY A 637 27.33 -14.48 -35.00
C GLY A 637 26.41 -13.28 -35.29
N ALA A 638 25.44 -13.47 -36.18
CA ALA A 638 24.56 -12.40 -36.66
C ALA A 638 23.73 -11.72 -35.55
N LYS A 639 23.38 -12.46 -34.49
CA LYS A 639 22.63 -11.93 -33.34
C LYS A 639 23.48 -10.99 -32.48
N LEU A 640 24.74 -11.35 -32.22
CA LEU A 640 25.69 -10.49 -31.49
C LEU A 640 26.01 -9.24 -32.31
N LYS A 641 26.25 -9.41 -33.61
CA LYS A 641 26.49 -8.30 -34.53
C LYS A 641 25.33 -7.29 -34.57
N SER A 642 24.08 -7.77 -34.51
CA SER A 642 22.91 -6.87 -34.43
C SER A 642 22.85 -6.05 -33.13
N VAL A 643 23.35 -6.60 -32.02
CA VAL A 643 23.47 -5.87 -30.75
C VAL A 643 24.62 -4.84 -30.84
N GLU A 644 25.76 -5.22 -31.40
CA GLU A 644 26.90 -4.33 -31.65
C GLU A 644 26.52 -3.16 -32.56
N ASP A 645 25.83 -3.43 -33.67
CA ASP A 645 25.36 -2.42 -34.61
C ASP A 645 24.37 -1.45 -33.92
N ALA A 646 23.45 -1.95 -33.09
CA ALA A 646 22.52 -1.11 -32.34
C ALA A 646 23.20 -0.26 -31.25
N VAL A 647 24.23 -0.80 -30.58
CA VAL A 647 25.07 -0.07 -29.62
C VAL A 647 25.86 1.03 -30.32
N ASN A 648 26.42 0.75 -31.50
CA ASN A 648 27.15 1.73 -32.31
C ASN A 648 26.22 2.83 -32.84
N ASP A 649 25.02 2.48 -33.29
CA ASP A 649 24.00 3.44 -33.72
C ASP A 649 23.58 4.37 -32.56
N LEU A 650 23.35 3.82 -31.36
CA LEU A 650 23.03 4.60 -30.17
C LEU A 650 24.20 5.50 -29.75
N THR A 651 25.42 4.98 -29.74
CA THR A 651 26.63 5.78 -29.43
C THR A 651 26.81 6.93 -30.41
N THR A 652 26.66 6.67 -31.72
CA THR A 652 26.74 7.72 -32.76
C THR A 652 25.64 8.77 -32.58
N LEU A 653 24.43 8.34 -32.18
CA LEU A 653 23.32 9.23 -31.86
C LEU A 653 23.66 10.16 -30.69
N PHE A 654 24.27 9.60 -29.64
CA PHE A 654 24.63 10.33 -28.44
C PHE A 654 25.71 11.37 -28.73
N THR A 655 26.74 11.01 -29.51
CA THR A 655 27.75 11.96 -29.98
C THR A 655 27.15 13.06 -30.86
N ALA A 656 26.22 12.73 -31.75
CA ALA A 656 25.57 13.73 -32.60
C ALA A 656 24.69 14.72 -31.80
N VAL A 657 24.05 14.27 -30.71
CA VAL A 657 23.28 15.16 -29.81
C VAL A 657 24.21 16.05 -28.97
N GLU A 658 25.36 15.55 -28.52
CA GLU A 658 26.39 16.39 -27.87
C GLU A 658 26.92 17.48 -28.82
N ASP A 659 27.15 17.15 -30.09
CA ASP A 659 27.59 18.12 -31.12
C ASP A 659 26.49 19.13 -31.50
N GLU A 660 25.21 18.72 -31.61
CA GLU A 660 24.09 19.60 -32.00
C GLU A 660 23.54 20.47 -30.87
N THR A 661 23.71 20.08 -29.59
CA THR A 661 23.37 20.96 -28.46
C THR A 661 24.23 22.23 -28.43
N HIS A 662 25.30 22.29 -29.23
CA HIS A 662 26.13 23.46 -29.48
C HIS A 662 25.72 24.28 -30.73
N GLY A 663 24.76 23.82 -31.54
CA GLY A 663 24.33 24.49 -32.77
C GLY A 663 22.93 24.04 -33.23
N GLY A 664 21.89 24.68 -32.70
CA GLY A 664 20.51 24.16 -32.77
C GLY A 664 19.90 23.99 -34.18
N ALA A 665 19.14 22.90 -34.36
CA ALA A 665 18.04 22.78 -35.34
C ALA A 665 17.18 21.51 -35.09
N SER A 666 15.87 21.58 -35.38
CA SER A 666 14.88 20.50 -35.11
C SER A 666 14.64 19.51 -36.27
N ALA A 667 15.35 19.65 -37.40
CA ALA A 667 15.06 18.91 -38.64
C ALA A 667 15.65 17.48 -38.68
N THR A 668 16.63 17.18 -37.84
CA THR A 668 17.36 15.90 -37.78
C THR A 668 16.68 14.84 -36.90
N TRP A 669 15.79 15.24 -35.98
CA TRP A 669 15.16 14.32 -35.01
C TRP A 669 14.31 13.21 -35.66
N ASN A 670 13.59 13.50 -36.74
CA ASN A 670 12.77 12.47 -37.40
C ASN A 670 13.61 11.35 -38.02
N SER A 671 14.80 11.70 -38.53
CA SER A 671 15.79 10.73 -39.06
C SER A 671 16.41 9.89 -37.94
N VAL A 672 16.81 10.57 -36.85
CA VAL A 672 17.37 9.97 -35.62
C VAL A 672 16.38 9.00 -34.96
N SER A 673 15.13 9.42 -34.76
CA SER A 673 14.04 8.60 -34.19
C SER A 673 13.72 7.37 -35.04
N ALA A 674 13.76 7.50 -36.38
CA ALA A 674 13.54 6.37 -37.29
C ALA A 674 14.66 5.31 -37.19
N ARG A 675 15.93 5.73 -37.10
CA ARG A 675 17.08 4.81 -36.97
C ARG A 675 17.08 4.08 -35.63
N VAL A 676 16.79 4.78 -34.54
CA VAL A 676 16.66 4.17 -33.20
C VAL A 676 15.49 3.19 -33.15
N ASN A 677 14.35 3.50 -33.76
CA ASN A 677 13.22 2.56 -33.82
C ASN A 677 13.58 1.29 -34.59
N THR A 678 14.31 1.40 -35.70
CA THR A 678 14.79 0.23 -36.45
C THR A 678 15.75 -0.63 -35.63
N ALA A 679 16.72 -0.03 -34.95
CA ALA A 679 17.70 -0.75 -34.12
C ALA A 679 17.04 -1.46 -32.92
N VAL A 680 16.13 -0.78 -32.22
CA VAL A 680 15.38 -1.37 -31.10
C VAL A 680 14.46 -2.50 -31.59
N LEU A 681 13.80 -2.34 -32.74
CA LEU A 681 12.97 -3.40 -33.32
C LEU A 681 13.80 -4.61 -33.77
N ALA A 682 15.02 -4.42 -34.26
CA ALA A 682 15.95 -5.49 -34.59
C ALA A 682 16.32 -6.30 -33.33
N LEU A 683 16.64 -5.62 -32.22
CA LEU A 683 16.90 -6.24 -30.92
C LEU A 683 15.68 -7.00 -30.35
N PHE A 684 14.47 -6.46 -30.53
CA PHE A 684 13.23 -7.13 -30.13
C PHE A 684 12.91 -8.36 -31.01
N ARG A 685 13.28 -8.34 -32.30
CA ARG A 685 13.08 -9.49 -33.20
C ARG A 685 14.07 -10.61 -32.92
N SER A 686 15.33 -10.30 -32.56
CA SER A 686 16.33 -11.31 -32.20
C SER A 686 16.06 -12.01 -30.87
N THR A 687 15.27 -11.39 -29.98
CA THR A 687 14.89 -11.91 -28.66
C THR A 687 13.57 -12.69 -28.66
N LYS A 688 12.73 -12.54 -29.69
CA LYS A 688 11.45 -13.25 -29.82
C LYS A 688 11.57 -14.67 -30.40
N THR A 689 12.71 -15.04 -30.98
CA THR A 689 12.98 -16.45 -31.32
C THR A 689 13.50 -17.13 -30.06
N GLY A 690 12.59 -17.73 -29.30
CA GLY A 690 12.90 -18.31 -27.99
C GLY A 690 13.99 -19.37 -28.03
N GLU A 691 15.06 -19.08 -27.28
CA GLU A 691 15.77 -19.96 -26.34
C GLU A 691 16.11 -19.11 -25.11
#